data_AF-A0A516AGE9-F1
#
_entry.id   AF-A0A516AGE9-F1
#
_cell.length_a   1.000
_cell.length_b   1.000
_cell.length_c   1.000
_cell.angle_alpha   90.00
_cell.angle_beta   90.00
_cell.angle_gamma   90.00
#
_symmetry.space_group_name_H-M   'P 1'
#
loop_
_entity.id
_entity.type
_entity.pdbx_description
1 polymer ?
#
loop_
_entity_poly.entity_id
_entity_poly.type
_entity_poly.pdbx_seq_one_letter_code
_entity_poly.pdbx_strand_id
1 'polypeptide(L)'
;MAASPGAGKRRRLLLPPGGREQGPGHHHLLSTSVDSANPWSSHDGAGPAQAEQRMHGEAPAEQEVPGSPQGVPGPSDFQVLFAACVGRGGRLGLAYVDLDAPERVLHVTDLLDPGFAQLGRLKRALLAGGRPGLLVAPARSPGELLDRAAEPVASGGAGQGQAGEAEPFPVVVLKPADFDLETCRQRLLFLRSGGVDPAERKASERELRGQGTLDLCNEQLVRAAGGLVRFMERHRAQLGDLDGPGQALHVHGVRLFSLDSMLFVDEQTLDALQVFHREPHPSLVRGPGRAKEGLSLFGLLEPLVASAAGRANLRRWLQQPSRDARLLRARHDAVEELTRTRHQELLRGLHRELRDVRDMAVLLRRIFGCYHFDNVHDWRALATTLEHMSGAFALVRAEGPAALLVPRRELEQLSADVLTAEEMLGCIVDLEESSGSSDVHVCAGVDDRLDAVREQYESIDGHLTEAAQLERRRLLDLGLDGRLTDAVALHYFPQLGFHASLPNPLAGVGADGDAAAMEELKHRVAVPAEDWRYQFAGGGRLFYKCALVCRLDEEVGDLVVAARELELELLLGVTERLRCLEPRLCRAAQVLADIDVLAALSAAAVQFGWARPKFSSEPQRLRVVKGRHPLVEATLAAHHGFVPNSTDLGPRPE
;
A
#
# COMPACT_ATOMS: atom_id res chain seq x y z
N MET A 1 -33.65 -40.22 -10.13
CA MET A 1 -32.44 -40.81 -9.49
C MET A 1 -31.25 -39.99 -9.94
N ALA A 2 -30.93 -38.93 -9.20
CA ALA A 2 -29.81 -38.03 -9.47
C ALA A 2 -28.85 -38.14 -8.29
N ALA A 3 -27.57 -38.37 -8.58
CA ALA A 3 -26.52 -38.66 -7.62
C ALA A 3 -25.74 -37.37 -7.27
N SER A 4 -25.56 -37.13 -5.97
CA SER A 4 -24.62 -36.14 -5.43
C SER A 4 -23.16 -36.55 -5.64
N PRO A 5 -22.24 -35.60 -5.86
CA PRO A 5 -20.88 -35.63 -5.30
C PRO A 5 -20.88 -34.71 -4.06
N GLY A 6 -20.33 -35.03 -2.90
CA GLY A 6 -19.05 -35.68 -2.63
C GLY A 6 -18.27 -34.72 -1.72
N ALA A 7 -18.53 -34.78 -0.41
CA ALA A 7 -17.92 -33.91 0.62
C ALA A 7 -16.39 -34.13 0.69
N GLY A 8 -15.63 -33.10 0.31
CA GLY A 8 -14.19 -33.04 0.51
C GLY A 8 -13.86 -32.57 1.93
N LYS A 9 -13.22 -33.44 2.72
CA LYS A 9 -12.69 -33.13 4.06
C LYS A 9 -11.71 -31.95 3.99
N ARG A 10 -12.12 -30.76 4.41
CA ARG A 10 -11.22 -29.62 4.68
C ARG A 10 -10.39 -29.94 5.93
N ARG A 11 -9.07 -29.77 5.85
CA ARG A 11 -8.14 -30.00 6.98
C ARG A 11 -8.31 -28.89 8.02
N ARG A 12 -8.65 -29.26 9.26
CA ARG A 12 -8.58 -28.39 10.45
C ARG A 12 -7.14 -27.89 10.61
N LEU A 13 -6.92 -26.58 10.47
CA LEU A 13 -5.72 -25.92 10.98
C LEU A 13 -5.92 -25.71 12.48
N LEU A 14 -5.28 -26.54 13.28
CA LEU A 14 -5.25 -26.41 14.75
C LEU A 14 -4.46 -25.14 15.11
N LEU A 15 -5.16 -24.12 15.60
CA LEU A 15 -4.55 -23.01 16.33
C LEU A 15 -4.02 -23.53 17.68
N PRO A 16 -2.79 -23.17 18.11
CA PRO A 16 -2.33 -23.51 19.45
C PRO A 16 -3.06 -22.65 20.51
N PRO A 17 -3.42 -23.21 21.67
CA PRO A 17 -4.07 -22.44 22.73
C PRO A 17 -3.05 -21.51 23.41
N GLY A 18 -3.45 -20.24 23.61
CA GLY A 18 -2.67 -19.26 24.36
C GLY A 18 -2.49 -19.69 25.82
N GLY A 19 -1.25 -20.05 26.16
CA GLY A 19 -0.85 -20.39 27.53
C GLY A 19 -0.75 -19.14 28.40
N ARG A 20 -1.64 -19.02 29.39
CA ARG A 20 -1.43 -18.19 30.58
C ARG A 20 -0.38 -18.85 31.46
N GLU A 21 0.85 -18.33 31.45
CA GLU A 21 1.84 -18.69 32.46
C GLU A 21 1.68 -17.83 33.72
N GLN A 22 1.58 -18.56 34.83
CA GLN A 22 1.51 -18.09 36.20
C GLN A 22 2.91 -17.65 36.65
N GLY A 23 3.05 -16.44 37.16
CA GLY A 23 4.30 -15.98 37.76
C GLY A 23 4.55 -16.60 39.14
N PRO A 24 5.80 -16.95 39.50
CA PRO A 24 6.16 -17.22 40.88
C PRO A 24 6.63 -15.93 41.56
N GLY A 25 6.05 -15.65 42.73
CA GLY A 25 6.55 -14.60 43.62
C GLY A 25 7.86 -15.01 44.30
N HIS A 26 8.64 -14.03 44.78
CA HIS A 26 9.46 -14.18 45.99
C HIS A 26 9.90 -12.80 46.52
N HIS A 27 9.62 -12.63 47.82
CA HIS A 27 10.39 -11.95 48.88
C HIS A 27 10.74 -10.45 48.81
N HIS A 28 10.05 -9.73 49.70
CA HIS A 28 10.58 -8.64 50.52
C HIS A 28 11.94 -8.97 51.15
N LEU A 29 12.89 -8.02 51.07
CA LEU A 29 13.79 -7.68 52.18
C LEU A 29 14.11 -6.18 52.14
N LEU A 30 14.10 -5.60 53.34
CA LEU A 30 14.22 -4.20 53.70
C LEU A 30 15.68 -3.72 53.63
N SER A 31 15.91 -2.46 53.24
CA SER A 31 17.02 -1.66 53.79
C SER A 31 16.76 -0.16 53.67
N THR A 32 16.20 0.38 54.75
CA THR A 32 16.48 1.67 55.41
C THR A 32 17.29 2.75 54.67
N SER A 33 16.66 3.92 54.56
CA SER A 33 17.26 5.25 54.35
C SER A 33 18.00 5.75 55.60
N VAL A 34 19.20 6.34 55.44
CA VAL A 34 19.75 7.35 56.38
C VAL A 34 20.63 8.35 55.61
N ASP A 35 20.13 9.59 55.59
CA ASP A 35 20.79 10.90 55.71
C ASP A 35 22.05 11.31 54.93
N SER A 36 21.81 12.42 54.21
CA SER A 36 22.62 13.62 54.03
C SER A 36 23.77 13.87 55.04
N ALA A 37 24.91 14.35 54.54
CA ALA A 37 25.40 15.72 54.82
C ALA A 37 26.74 15.99 54.12
N ASN A 38 26.76 17.12 53.42
CA ASN A 38 27.92 17.83 52.92
C ASN A 38 28.76 18.37 54.10
N PRO A 39 30.10 18.42 53.98
CA PRO A 39 30.83 19.47 54.67
C PRO A 39 31.86 20.20 53.79
N TRP A 40 31.70 21.53 53.70
CA TRP A 40 32.71 22.60 53.87
C TRP A 40 34.14 22.35 53.30
N SER A 41 34.82 23.26 52.62
CA SER A 41 34.76 24.73 52.60
C SER A 41 35.83 25.25 51.63
N SER A 42 35.52 26.39 51.04
CA SER A 42 36.38 27.42 50.46
C SER A 42 37.74 27.64 51.14
N HIS A 43 38.77 27.97 50.35
CA HIS A 43 39.68 29.07 50.67
C HIS A 43 40.27 29.76 49.43
N ASP A 44 40.37 31.07 49.58
CA ASP A 44 40.72 32.13 48.64
C ASP A 44 42.17 32.18 48.15
N GLY A 45 42.35 32.91 47.04
CA GLY A 45 43.25 34.07 47.07
C GLY A 45 44.27 34.20 45.94
N ALA A 46 44.02 35.13 45.00
CA ALA A 46 44.86 36.33 44.74
C ALA A 46 44.84 36.82 43.28
N GLY A 47 44.12 37.92 43.04
CA GLY A 47 44.74 39.19 42.59
C GLY A 47 44.91 39.50 41.09
N PRO A 48 44.96 40.80 40.71
CA PRO A 48 44.07 41.34 39.66
C PRO A 48 44.77 42.17 38.55
N ALA A 49 43.93 42.67 37.62
CA ALA A 49 43.98 44.01 36.99
C ALA A 49 44.17 44.11 35.45
N GLN A 50 43.10 44.62 34.82
CA GLN A 50 43.05 45.73 33.85
C GLN A 50 43.49 45.54 32.38
N ALA A 51 42.50 45.59 31.47
CA ALA A 51 42.37 46.53 30.33
C ALA A 51 41.13 46.10 29.50
N GLU A 52 39.98 46.74 29.72
CA GLU A 52 39.39 47.77 28.83
C GLU A 52 38.93 47.29 27.45
N GLN A 53 37.59 47.14 27.35
CA GLN A 53 36.72 47.71 26.31
C GLN A 53 37.28 47.85 24.88
N ARG A 54 36.71 47.09 23.94
CA ARG A 54 36.30 47.62 22.62
C ARG A 54 35.47 46.62 21.81
N MET A 55 34.38 47.15 21.25
CA MET A 55 33.60 46.66 20.10
C MET A 55 32.54 45.58 20.39
N HIS A 56 31.36 46.04 20.82
CA HIS A 56 30.10 45.47 20.36
C HIS A 56 30.10 45.44 18.82
N GLY A 57 30.20 44.25 18.24
CA GLY A 57 29.82 43.96 16.86
C GLY A 57 28.54 43.15 16.91
N GLU A 58 27.46 43.73 16.40
CA GLU A 58 26.16 43.09 16.21
C GLU A 58 26.32 41.71 15.55
N ALA A 59 25.67 40.70 16.13
CA ALA A 59 25.40 39.46 15.41
C ALA A 59 24.56 39.81 14.18
N PRO A 60 24.90 39.32 12.97
CA PRO A 60 24.10 39.62 11.80
C PRO A 60 22.69 39.07 12.02
N ALA A 61 21.72 39.97 11.89
CA ALA A 61 20.31 39.70 11.93
C ALA A 61 19.96 38.50 11.04
N GLU A 62 19.00 37.72 11.53
CA GLU A 62 18.31 36.67 10.80
C GLU A 62 18.00 37.16 9.38
N GLN A 63 18.69 36.60 8.40
CA GLN A 63 18.23 36.66 7.02
C GLN A 63 17.06 35.68 6.92
N GLU A 64 15.88 36.15 7.29
CA GLU A 64 14.61 35.59 6.83
C GLU A 64 14.64 35.60 5.31
N VAL A 65 14.76 34.41 4.72
CA VAL A 65 14.45 34.20 3.31
C VAL A 65 12.95 34.48 3.16
N PRO A 66 12.52 35.37 2.24
CA PRO A 66 11.11 35.69 2.08
C PRO A 66 10.38 34.46 1.51
N GLY A 67 9.36 33.99 2.23
CA GLY A 67 8.49 32.91 1.78
C GLY A 67 8.62 31.59 2.54
N SER A 68 8.69 31.61 3.87
CA SER A 68 8.40 30.40 4.65
C SER A 68 6.87 30.22 4.75
N PRO A 69 6.27 29.23 4.06
CA PRO A 69 4.88 28.89 4.34
C PRO A 69 4.82 28.29 5.75
N GLN A 70 3.99 28.87 6.60
CA GLN A 70 3.51 28.22 7.80
C GLN A 70 2.82 26.92 7.37
N GLY A 71 3.40 25.78 7.75
CA GLY A 71 2.94 24.44 7.38
C GLY A 71 4.00 23.71 6.54
N VAL A 72 4.76 22.81 7.17
CA VAL A 72 5.56 21.83 6.43
C VAL A 72 4.56 20.99 5.61
N PRO A 73 4.64 20.95 4.27
CA PRO A 73 3.71 20.16 3.47
C PRO A 73 3.87 18.68 3.86
N GLY A 74 2.76 18.02 4.15
CA GLY A 74 2.76 16.62 4.59
C GLY A 74 3.21 15.69 3.45
N PRO A 75 3.93 14.57 3.73
CA PRO A 75 4.36 13.65 2.69
C PRO A 75 3.24 12.90 1.96
N SER A 76 1.99 12.96 2.44
CA SER A 76 0.84 12.31 1.79
C SER A 76 0.54 12.83 0.38
N ASP A 77 0.97 14.06 0.10
CA ASP A 77 0.71 14.72 -1.19
C ASP A 77 1.81 14.42 -2.23
N PHE A 78 2.87 13.71 -1.83
CA PHE A 78 4.04 13.43 -2.66
C PHE A 78 4.21 11.95 -2.92
N GLN A 79 4.70 11.62 -4.12
CA GLN A 79 4.98 10.24 -4.54
C GLN A 79 6.45 9.87 -4.37
N VAL A 80 7.35 10.85 -4.46
CA VAL A 80 8.80 10.62 -4.34
C VAL A 80 9.40 11.58 -3.33
N LEU A 81 10.07 11.03 -2.33
CA LEU A 81 10.80 11.81 -1.32
C LEU A 81 12.30 11.74 -1.59
N PHE A 82 12.97 12.88 -1.59
CA PHE A 82 14.42 13.00 -1.78
C PHE A 82 15.08 13.49 -0.50
N ALA A 83 16.34 13.14 -0.32
CA ALA A 83 17.24 13.84 0.58
C ALA A 83 18.60 14.09 -0.06
N ALA A 84 19.14 15.28 0.17
CA ALA A 84 20.43 15.70 -0.35
C ALA A 84 21.32 16.22 0.78
N CYS A 85 22.57 15.75 0.84
CA CYS A 85 23.55 16.22 1.82
C CYS A 85 24.91 16.45 1.14
N VAL A 86 25.48 17.64 1.34
CA VAL A 86 26.77 18.02 0.74
C VAL A 86 27.88 17.91 1.76
N GLY A 87 28.97 17.26 1.36
CA GLY A 87 30.21 17.11 2.11
C GLY A 87 31.29 18.11 1.70
N ARG A 88 32.42 18.06 2.43
CA ARG A 88 33.62 18.83 2.07
C ARG A 88 34.14 18.35 0.70
N GLY A 89 34.44 19.27 -0.20
CA GLY A 89 34.98 18.96 -1.54
C GLY A 89 33.94 18.67 -2.63
N GLY A 90 32.68 19.07 -2.46
CA GLY A 90 31.65 18.97 -3.51
C GLY A 90 31.10 17.55 -3.71
N ARG A 91 31.33 16.64 -2.76
CA ARG A 91 30.65 15.34 -2.72
C ARG A 91 29.22 15.51 -2.24
N LEU A 92 28.29 14.94 -3.00
CA LEU A 92 26.86 14.97 -2.74
C LEU A 92 26.39 13.55 -2.43
N GLY A 93 25.80 13.37 -1.25
CA GLY A 93 25.01 12.19 -0.91
C GLY A 93 23.57 12.43 -1.31
N LEU A 94 22.99 11.52 -2.10
CA LEU A 94 21.58 11.54 -2.48
C LEU A 94 20.90 10.27 -1.98
N ALA A 95 19.71 10.46 -1.44
CA ALA A 95 18.81 9.38 -1.10
C ALA A 95 17.42 9.68 -1.66
N TYR A 96 16.69 8.66 -2.09
CA TYR A 96 15.28 8.81 -2.42
C TYR A 96 14.47 7.57 -2.06
N VAL A 97 13.17 7.76 -1.85
CA VAL A 97 12.18 6.69 -1.68
C VAL A 97 11.01 7.00 -2.60
N ASP A 98 10.59 5.99 -3.36
CA ASP A 98 9.35 6.02 -4.12
C ASP A 98 8.23 5.43 -3.25
N LEU A 99 7.25 6.25 -2.89
CA LEU A 99 6.15 5.88 -1.99
C LEU A 99 5.08 5.05 -2.71
N ASP A 100 5.00 5.13 -4.04
CA ASP A 100 4.11 4.28 -4.84
C ASP A 100 4.69 2.87 -5.02
N ALA A 101 6.00 2.72 -4.86
CA ALA A 101 6.66 1.44 -5.06
C ALA A 101 6.18 0.40 -4.03
N PRO A 102 5.91 -0.85 -4.47
CA PRO A 102 5.46 -1.94 -3.60
C PRO A 102 6.41 -2.20 -2.43
N GLU A 103 7.72 -2.14 -2.69
CA GLU A 103 8.75 -2.18 -1.67
C GLU A 103 9.24 -0.75 -1.45
N ARG A 104 9.05 -0.19 -0.25
CA ARG A 104 9.66 1.09 0.16
C ARG A 104 11.17 0.90 0.31
N VAL A 105 11.89 0.88 -0.80
CA VAL A 105 13.34 0.73 -0.84
C VAL A 105 13.98 2.11 -0.79
N LEU A 106 14.92 2.27 0.14
CA LEU A 106 15.76 3.46 0.22
C LEU A 106 16.88 3.38 -0.81
N HIS A 107 16.76 4.16 -1.87
CA HIS A 107 17.78 4.25 -2.91
C HIS A 107 18.81 5.30 -2.53
N VAL A 108 20.09 4.95 -2.56
CA VAL A 108 21.17 5.81 -2.10
C VAL A 108 22.33 5.82 -3.09
N THR A 109 22.97 6.97 -3.23
CA THR A 109 24.17 7.13 -4.04
C THR A 109 25.03 8.24 -3.45
N ASP A 110 26.34 8.13 -3.65
CA ASP A 110 27.25 9.26 -3.54
C ASP A 110 27.77 9.63 -4.92
N LEU A 111 28.00 10.91 -5.16
CA LEU A 111 28.66 11.37 -6.38
C LEU A 111 29.36 12.71 -6.16
N LEU A 112 30.34 13.01 -7.01
CA LEU A 112 30.98 14.32 -7.06
C LEU A 112 30.12 15.23 -7.95
N ASP A 113 29.48 16.25 -7.37
CA ASP A 113 28.58 17.15 -8.10
C ASP A 113 28.81 18.61 -7.68
N PRO A 114 29.93 19.21 -8.07
CA PRO A 114 30.28 20.57 -7.65
C PRO A 114 29.28 21.64 -8.14
N GLY A 115 28.41 21.33 -9.11
CA GLY A 115 27.38 22.25 -9.64
C GLY A 115 25.94 21.74 -9.50
N PHE A 116 25.71 20.67 -8.72
CA PHE A 116 24.39 20.05 -8.49
C PHE A 116 23.60 19.68 -9.76
N ALA A 117 24.29 19.46 -10.88
CA ALA A 117 23.67 19.15 -12.16
C ALA A 117 23.05 17.74 -12.15
N GLN A 118 23.65 16.82 -11.40
CA GLN A 118 23.19 15.45 -11.28
C GLN A 118 21.97 15.33 -10.37
N LEU A 119 21.85 16.21 -9.35
CA LEU A 119 20.61 16.36 -8.59
C LEU A 119 19.43 16.74 -9.51
N GLY A 120 19.63 17.75 -10.37
CA GLY A 120 18.62 18.16 -11.33
C GLY A 120 18.30 17.07 -12.38
N ARG A 121 19.28 16.25 -12.77
CA ARG A 121 19.07 15.09 -13.63
C ARG A 121 18.24 14.00 -12.93
N LEU A 122 18.55 13.70 -11.67
CA LEU A 122 17.82 12.71 -10.88
C LEU A 122 16.37 13.13 -10.64
N LYS A 123 16.13 14.40 -10.27
CA LYS A 123 14.79 14.98 -10.13
C LYS A 123 13.98 14.76 -11.41
N ARG A 124 14.51 15.15 -12.57
CA ARG A 124 13.84 14.97 -13.87
C ARG A 124 13.60 13.50 -14.21
N ALA A 125 14.56 12.62 -13.96
CA ALA A 125 14.44 11.20 -14.28
C ALA A 125 13.39 10.48 -13.43
N LEU A 126 13.26 10.84 -12.14
CA LEU A 126 12.33 10.19 -11.21
C LEU A 126 10.93 10.82 -11.21
N LEU A 127 10.83 12.11 -11.50
CA LEU A 127 9.58 12.87 -11.53
C LEU A 127 9.00 13.02 -12.94
N ALA A 128 9.61 12.34 -13.92
CA ALA A 128 9.13 12.28 -15.30
C ALA A 128 7.65 11.89 -15.35
N GLY A 129 6.87 12.62 -16.16
CA GLY A 129 5.43 12.40 -16.28
C GLY A 129 4.55 13.16 -15.27
N GLY A 130 5.13 14.06 -14.47
CA GLY A 130 4.40 14.99 -13.59
C GLY A 130 4.12 14.43 -12.19
N ARG A 131 5.01 13.58 -11.68
CA ARG A 131 4.87 13.02 -10.33
C ARG A 131 5.21 14.08 -9.28
N PRO A 132 4.41 14.28 -8.22
CA PRO A 132 4.74 15.20 -7.14
C PRO A 132 5.89 14.62 -6.31
N GLY A 133 6.91 15.44 -6.02
CA GLY A 133 8.03 15.04 -5.19
C GLY A 133 8.45 16.14 -4.23
N LEU A 134 9.15 15.75 -3.16
CA LEU A 134 9.61 16.65 -2.09
C LEU A 134 11.07 16.37 -1.78
N LEU A 135 11.90 17.42 -1.64
CA LEU A 135 13.31 17.26 -1.25
C LEU A 135 13.56 17.76 0.17
N VAL A 136 14.30 16.96 0.93
CA VAL A 136 14.71 17.24 2.31
C VAL A 136 16.20 17.56 2.36
N ALA A 137 16.57 18.67 2.97
CA ALA A 137 17.96 19.09 3.12
C ALA A 137 18.27 19.60 4.55
N PRO A 138 19.53 19.50 5.03
CA PRO A 138 19.92 20.09 6.31
C PRO A 138 19.98 21.62 6.22
N ALA A 139 19.65 22.34 7.31
CA ALA A 139 19.69 23.80 7.35
C ALA A 139 21.05 24.45 7.08
N ARG A 140 22.15 23.70 7.25
CA ARG A 140 23.50 24.16 6.92
C ARG A 140 23.93 23.83 5.48
N SER A 141 22.99 23.48 4.61
CA SER A 141 23.28 23.23 3.20
C SER A 141 23.74 24.51 2.49
N PRO A 142 24.64 24.42 1.50
CA PRO A 142 25.02 25.57 0.70
C PRO A 142 23.80 26.14 -0.05
N GLY A 143 23.70 27.47 -0.15
CA GLY A 143 22.60 28.15 -0.85
C GLY A 143 22.41 27.65 -2.28
N GLU A 144 23.51 27.44 -3.00
CA GLU A 144 23.51 26.88 -4.36
C GLU A 144 22.80 25.51 -4.47
N LEU A 145 22.89 24.65 -3.43
CA LEU A 145 22.14 23.39 -3.40
C LEU A 145 20.66 23.65 -3.23
N LEU A 146 20.28 24.58 -2.34
CA LEU A 146 18.87 24.89 -2.06
C LEU A 146 18.22 25.53 -3.28
N ASP A 147 18.91 26.44 -3.96
CA ASP A 147 18.45 27.07 -5.19
C ASP A 147 18.22 26.01 -6.29
N ARG A 148 19.21 25.13 -6.51
CA ARG A 148 19.11 24.01 -7.48
C ARG A 148 18.05 22.97 -7.09
N ALA A 149 17.87 22.74 -5.80
CA ALA A 149 16.82 21.87 -5.29
C ALA A 149 15.43 22.49 -5.48
N ALA A 150 15.29 23.81 -5.39
CA ALA A 150 14.04 24.54 -5.58
C ALA A 150 13.72 24.80 -7.07
N GLU A 151 14.68 24.59 -7.99
CA GLU A 151 14.41 24.72 -9.43
C GLU A 151 13.20 23.85 -9.85
N PRO A 152 12.22 24.43 -10.58
CA PRO A 152 11.06 23.69 -11.03
C PRO A 152 11.49 22.53 -11.93
N VAL A 153 10.85 21.38 -11.73
CA VAL A 153 10.97 20.27 -12.68
C VAL A 153 10.02 20.61 -13.81
N ALA A 154 10.55 20.84 -15.02
CA ALA A 154 9.74 21.16 -16.19
C ALA A 154 8.56 20.16 -16.28
N SER A 155 7.35 20.67 -16.11
CA SER A 155 6.13 19.89 -16.26
C SER A 155 5.68 20.02 -17.72
N GLY A 156 5.88 18.96 -18.50
CA GLY A 156 5.29 18.83 -19.82
C GLY A 156 3.77 18.96 -19.76
N GLY A 157 3.26 20.17 -20.01
CA GLY A 157 1.84 20.48 -19.93
C GLY A 157 1.45 21.95 -19.92
N ALA A 158 2.17 22.84 -20.61
CA ALA A 158 1.64 24.16 -20.94
C ALA A 158 1.91 24.43 -22.43
N GLY A 159 0.83 24.40 -23.23
CA GLY A 159 0.87 24.93 -24.57
C GLY A 159 1.42 26.35 -24.56
N GLN A 160 2.15 26.71 -25.60
CA GLN A 160 2.67 28.06 -25.81
C GLN A 160 1.51 29.06 -25.71
N GLY A 161 1.39 29.71 -24.56
CA GLY A 161 0.32 30.65 -24.24
C GLY A 161 0.21 30.88 -22.74
N GLN A 162 0.83 31.98 -22.28
CA GLN A 162 0.97 32.47 -20.90
C GLN A 162 2.15 31.86 -20.13
N ALA A 163 3.21 32.66 -20.01
CA ALA A 163 4.27 32.49 -19.02
C ALA A 163 3.69 32.75 -17.62
N GLY A 164 3.02 31.74 -17.05
CA GLY A 164 2.81 31.67 -15.60
C GLY A 164 4.14 31.27 -14.94
N GLU A 165 4.52 31.97 -13.87
CA GLU A 165 5.69 31.63 -13.07
C GLU A 165 5.59 30.17 -12.62
N ALA A 166 6.52 29.31 -13.05
CA ALA A 166 6.54 27.92 -12.64
C ALA A 166 6.79 27.84 -11.13
N GLU A 167 5.87 27.22 -10.39
CA GLU A 167 6.00 27.08 -8.93
C GLU A 167 7.31 26.36 -8.57
N PRO A 168 8.04 26.85 -7.55
CA PRO A 168 9.30 26.25 -7.13
C PRO A 168 9.08 24.83 -6.62
N PHE A 169 10.03 23.94 -6.91
CA PHE A 169 10.00 22.58 -6.41
C PHE A 169 10.08 22.59 -4.88
N PRO A 170 9.22 21.84 -4.16
CA PRO A 170 9.12 21.97 -2.72
C PRO A 170 10.33 21.36 -2.01
N VAL A 171 10.98 22.18 -1.18
CA VAL A 171 12.16 21.84 -0.40
C VAL A 171 11.87 22.06 1.08
N VAL A 172 12.06 21.03 1.90
CA VAL A 172 11.94 21.09 3.35
C VAL A 172 13.32 21.07 3.98
N VAL A 173 13.59 22.10 4.78
CA VAL A 173 14.85 22.23 5.50
C VAL A 173 14.68 21.72 6.93
N LEU A 174 15.49 20.74 7.35
CA LEU A 174 15.45 20.21 8.72
C LEU A 174 16.63 20.67 9.57
N LYS A 175 16.50 20.47 10.89
CA LYS A 175 17.54 20.80 11.86
C LYS A 175 18.82 20.01 11.56
N PRO A 176 20.02 20.61 11.66
CA PRO A 176 21.27 19.90 11.42
C PRO A 176 21.46 18.64 12.27
N ALA A 177 20.90 18.62 13.49
CA ALA A 177 20.92 17.45 14.37
C ALA A 177 20.17 16.23 13.80
N ASP A 178 19.20 16.44 12.90
CA ASP A 178 18.52 15.34 12.21
C ASP A 178 19.43 14.65 11.19
N PHE A 179 20.49 15.32 10.74
CA PHE A 179 21.51 14.83 9.80
C PHE A 179 22.86 14.55 10.50
N ASP A 180 22.87 14.41 11.83
CA ASP A 180 24.06 14.03 12.57
C ASP A 180 24.54 12.63 12.15
N LEU A 181 25.83 12.49 11.86
CA LEU A 181 26.39 11.28 11.23
C LEU A 181 26.17 10.03 12.09
N GLU A 182 26.47 10.11 13.39
CA GLU A 182 26.39 8.97 14.29
C GLU A 182 24.93 8.57 14.51
N THR A 183 24.06 9.57 14.66
CA THR A 183 22.62 9.35 14.80
C THR A 183 22.00 8.74 13.53
N CYS A 184 22.36 9.25 12.34
CA CYS A 184 21.93 8.70 11.06
C CYS A 184 22.42 7.26 10.86
N ARG A 185 23.68 6.98 11.21
CA ARG A 185 24.24 5.62 11.15
C ARG A 185 23.47 4.66 12.03
N GLN A 186 23.16 5.06 13.26
CA GLN A 186 22.37 4.24 14.18
C GLN A 186 20.96 3.99 13.63
N ARG A 187 20.27 5.01 13.10
CA ARG A 187 18.95 4.84 12.47
C ARG A 187 18.95 3.84 11.32
N LEU A 188 19.96 3.91 10.43
CA LEU A 188 20.08 2.97 9.32
C LEU A 188 20.34 1.53 9.78
N LEU A 189 21.07 1.34 10.88
CA LEU A 189 21.26 0.02 11.49
C LEU A 189 19.95 -0.50 12.11
N PHE A 190 19.15 0.37 12.75
CA PHE A 190 17.87 0.00 13.36
C PHE A 190 16.77 -0.34 12.35
N LEU A 191 16.79 0.28 11.15
CA LEU A 191 15.81 -0.02 10.09
C LEU A 191 15.78 -1.50 9.67
N ARG A 192 16.92 -2.21 9.77
CA ARG A 192 17.00 -3.62 9.35
C ARG A 192 16.86 -4.63 10.47
N SER A 193 16.97 -4.20 11.73
CA SER A 193 17.04 -5.13 12.87
C SER A 193 15.73 -5.28 13.64
N GLY A 194 14.60 -4.72 13.18
CA GLY A 194 13.27 -4.91 13.79
C GLY A 194 13.27 -4.83 15.31
N GLY A 195 13.93 -3.78 15.83
CA GLY A 195 14.74 -3.88 17.05
C GLY A 195 14.14 -4.61 18.25
N VAL A 196 14.84 -5.64 18.74
CA VAL A 196 14.76 -6.06 20.16
C VAL A 196 16.11 -6.52 20.78
N ASP A 197 17.18 -6.89 20.04
CA ASP A 197 18.39 -7.46 20.69
C ASP A 197 19.77 -6.84 20.29
N PRO A 198 20.65 -6.43 21.25
CA PRO A 198 22.02 -5.99 20.96
C PRO A 198 22.92 -7.03 20.28
N ALA A 199 22.61 -8.33 20.39
CA ALA A 199 23.33 -9.39 19.66
C ALA A 199 22.99 -9.40 18.15
N GLU A 200 21.72 -9.20 17.81
CA GLU A 200 21.24 -9.06 16.43
C GLU A 200 21.80 -7.78 15.79
N ARG A 201 21.96 -6.70 16.56
CA ARG A 201 22.59 -5.47 16.09
C ARG A 201 24.03 -5.69 15.60
N LYS A 202 24.82 -6.52 16.29
CA LYS A 202 26.18 -6.91 15.83
C LYS A 202 26.15 -7.85 14.62
N ALA A 203 25.11 -8.67 14.48
CA ALA A 203 24.91 -9.54 13.32
C ALA A 203 24.51 -8.72 12.08
N SER A 204 23.54 -7.79 12.20
CA SER A 204 23.17 -6.85 11.13
C SER A 204 24.31 -5.92 10.74
N GLU A 205 25.16 -5.49 11.70
CA GLU A 205 26.37 -4.70 11.39
C GLU A 205 27.39 -5.52 10.57
N ARG A 206 27.55 -6.81 10.88
CA ARG A 206 28.40 -7.74 10.11
C ARG A 206 27.79 -8.06 8.73
N GLU A 207 26.47 -8.13 8.63
CA GLU A 207 25.76 -8.38 7.38
C GLU A 207 25.76 -7.16 6.44
N LEU A 208 25.60 -5.94 6.97
CA LEU A 208 25.78 -4.69 6.22
C LEU A 208 27.19 -4.56 5.63
N ARG A 209 28.21 -4.99 6.40
CA ARG A 209 29.60 -5.06 5.92
C ARG A 209 29.82 -6.21 4.94
N GLY A 210 29.09 -7.32 5.09
CA GLY A 210 29.27 -8.55 4.31
C GLY A 210 28.57 -8.58 2.95
N GLN A 211 27.49 -7.80 2.76
CA GLN A 211 26.69 -7.82 1.52
C GLN A 211 26.96 -6.65 0.55
N GLY A 212 27.88 -5.73 0.86
CA GLY A 212 28.24 -4.62 -0.03
C GLY A 212 27.10 -3.63 -0.33
N THR A 213 26.06 -3.57 0.51
CA THR A 213 24.81 -2.84 0.25
C THR A 213 24.83 -1.37 0.69
N LEU A 214 25.74 -0.97 1.60
CA LEU A 214 25.90 0.42 2.01
C LEU A 214 27.30 0.66 2.59
N ASP A 215 28.07 1.57 2.00
CA ASP A 215 29.33 2.01 2.63
C ASP A 215 29.05 2.99 3.78
N LEU A 216 29.03 2.47 5.01
CA LEU A 216 28.87 3.28 6.23
C LEU A 216 30.06 4.21 6.51
N CYS A 217 31.17 4.08 5.78
CA CYS A 217 32.28 5.03 5.83
C CYS A 217 31.99 6.28 4.99
N ASN A 218 31.00 6.24 4.11
CA ASN A 218 30.60 7.39 3.31
C ASN A 218 29.67 8.31 4.10
N GLU A 219 30.24 9.36 4.70
CA GLU A 219 29.50 10.26 5.56
C GLU A 219 28.31 10.93 4.87
N GLN A 220 28.48 11.37 3.62
CA GLN A 220 27.44 12.14 2.91
C GLN A 220 26.23 11.24 2.58
N LEU A 221 26.51 10.02 2.14
CA LEU A 221 25.49 9.02 1.84
C LEU A 221 24.69 8.65 3.10
N VAL A 222 25.39 8.37 4.21
CA VAL A 222 24.76 8.04 5.50
C VAL A 222 23.89 9.18 6.01
N ARG A 223 24.35 10.42 5.92
CA ARG A 223 23.58 11.60 6.35
C ARG A 223 22.33 11.80 5.50
N ALA A 224 22.44 11.71 4.17
CA ALA A 224 21.28 11.84 3.28
C ALA A 224 20.23 10.75 3.55
N ALA A 225 20.67 9.50 3.64
CA ALA A 225 19.81 8.35 3.91
C ALA A 225 19.14 8.44 5.29
N GLY A 226 19.91 8.68 6.36
CA GLY A 226 19.37 8.77 7.72
C GLY A 226 18.52 10.01 7.99
N GLY A 227 18.78 11.11 7.26
CA GLY A 227 17.94 12.31 7.30
C GLY A 227 16.58 12.10 6.64
N LEU A 228 16.54 11.38 5.50
CA LEU A 228 15.28 11.01 4.84
C LEU A 228 14.42 10.11 5.73
N VAL A 229 15.03 9.11 6.35
CA VAL A 229 14.36 8.20 7.28
C VAL A 229 13.77 8.97 8.46
N ARG A 230 14.52 9.93 9.01
CA ARG A 230 14.03 10.79 10.11
C ARG A 230 12.84 11.64 9.69
N PHE A 231 12.83 12.13 8.46
CA PHE A 231 11.68 12.86 7.91
C PHE A 231 10.45 11.96 7.82
N MET A 232 10.61 10.74 7.31
CA MET A 232 9.52 9.75 7.23
C MET A 232 9.01 9.33 8.61
N GLU A 233 9.91 9.13 9.59
CA GLU A 233 9.54 8.82 10.98
C GLU A 233 8.64 9.88 11.62
N ARG A 234 8.90 11.17 11.35
CA ARG A 234 8.09 12.27 11.88
C ARG A 234 6.68 12.34 11.28
N HIS A 235 6.49 11.73 10.12
CA HIS A 235 5.24 11.80 9.35
C HIS A 235 4.63 10.41 9.10
N ARG A 236 4.92 9.42 9.95
CA ARG A 236 4.46 8.02 9.81
C ARG A 236 2.95 7.89 9.63
N ALA A 237 2.17 8.59 10.44
CA ALA A 237 0.71 8.56 10.38
C ALA A 237 0.17 9.04 9.02
N GLN A 238 0.82 10.01 8.38
CA GLN A 238 0.44 10.52 7.06
C GLN A 238 0.90 9.60 5.91
N LEU A 239 1.90 8.75 6.17
CA LEU A 239 2.40 7.73 5.24
C LEU A 239 1.64 6.40 5.35
N GLY A 240 0.56 6.34 6.15
CA GLY A 240 -0.25 5.14 6.36
C GLY A 240 0.46 4.03 7.15
N ASP A 241 1.55 4.35 7.84
CA ASP A 241 2.27 3.43 8.72
C ASP A 241 1.70 3.62 10.15
N LEU A 242 0.79 2.73 10.54
CA LEU A 242 -0.02 2.84 11.77
C LEU A 242 0.63 2.15 12.99
N ASP A 243 1.84 1.63 12.82
CA ASP A 243 2.60 0.99 13.89
C ASP A 243 2.96 1.98 15.01
N GLY A 244 2.91 1.51 16.25
CA GLY A 244 3.03 2.34 17.46
C GLY A 244 4.39 3.07 17.58
N PRO A 245 4.49 4.10 18.44
CA PRO A 245 5.74 4.82 18.67
C PRO A 245 6.81 3.87 19.25
N GLY A 246 7.74 3.42 18.40
CA GLY A 246 8.83 2.51 18.77
C GLY A 246 9.12 1.40 17.76
N GLN A 247 8.19 1.06 16.87
CA GLN A 247 8.43 0.10 15.79
C GLN A 247 9.22 0.73 14.62
N ALA A 248 9.98 -0.07 13.87
CA ALA A 248 10.77 0.42 12.74
C ALA A 248 9.84 0.77 11.57
N LEU A 249 10.07 1.92 10.93
CA LEU A 249 9.41 2.29 9.67
C LEU A 249 9.61 1.17 8.64
N HIS A 250 8.57 0.73 7.93
CA HIS A 250 8.65 -0.35 6.93
C HIS A 250 9.45 0.04 5.67
N VAL A 251 10.77 0.21 5.81
CA VAL A 251 11.73 0.36 4.70
C VAL A 251 12.30 -1.02 4.40
N HIS A 252 11.93 -1.57 3.25
CA HIS A 252 12.17 -2.97 2.87
C HIS A 252 13.65 -3.27 2.60
N GLY A 253 14.45 -2.24 2.31
CA GLY A 253 15.88 -2.38 2.13
C GLY A 253 16.53 -1.08 1.69
N VAL A 254 17.86 -1.12 1.63
CA VAL A 254 18.67 -0.02 1.08
C VAL A 254 19.37 -0.54 -0.17
N ARG A 255 19.23 0.18 -1.29
CA ARG A 255 19.88 -0.18 -2.57
C ARG A 255 20.77 0.96 -3.04
N LEU A 256 22.04 0.65 -3.28
CA LEU A 256 22.94 1.53 -4.01
C LEU A 256 22.47 1.65 -5.47
N PHE A 257 22.43 2.86 -5.99
CA PHE A 257 22.24 3.09 -7.43
C PHE A 257 23.40 3.93 -7.97
N SER A 258 23.68 3.79 -9.27
CA SER A 258 24.62 4.64 -9.97
C SER A 258 23.92 5.28 -11.15
N LEU A 259 24.09 6.60 -11.30
CA LEU A 259 23.60 7.34 -12.46
C LEU A 259 24.25 6.85 -13.76
N ASP A 260 25.44 6.24 -13.71
CA ASP A 260 26.14 5.69 -14.87
C ASP A 260 25.46 4.44 -15.44
N SER A 261 24.62 3.77 -14.64
CA SER A 261 23.85 2.60 -15.06
C SER A 261 22.56 2.95 -15.82
N MET A 262 22.20 4.24 -15.88
CA MET A 262 21.01 4.75 -16.57
C MET A 262 21.42 5.59 -17.78
N LEU A 263 20.71 5.43 -18.89
CA LEU A 263 20.84 6.34 -20.02
C LEU A 263 20.03 7.60 -19.70
N PHE A 264 20.71 8.73 -19.59
CA PHE A 264 20.04 10.01 -19.50
C PHE A 264 19.48 10.38 -20.88
N VAL A 265 18.16 10.57 -20.94
CA VAL A 265 17.46 11.12 -22.08
C VAL A 265 16.74 12.36 -21.57
N ASP A 266 17.04 13.52 -22.14
CA ASP A 266 16.31 14.74 -21.78
C ASP A 266 14.88 14.71 -22.32
N GLU A 267 14.01 15.54 -21.75
CA GLU A 267 12.58 15.59 -22.08
C GLU A 267 12.34 16.00 -23.54
N GLN A 268 13.13 16.95 -24.07
CA GLN A 268 13.01 17.36 -25.48
C GLN A 268 13.34 16.19 -26.41
N THR A 269 14.34 15.37 -26.06
CA THR A 269 14.65 14.15 -26.80
C THR A 269 13.53 13.10 -26.67
N LEU A 270 12.91 12.92 -25.50
CA LEU A 270 11.77 12.01 -25.34
C LEU A 270 10.57 12.44 -26.19
N ASP A 271 10.28 13.74 -26.24
CA ASP A 271 9.22 14.33 -27.06
C ASP A 271 9.55 14.24 -28.56
N ALA A 272 10.79 14.57 -28.96
CA ALA A 272 11.24 14.52 -30.35
C ALA A 272 11.23 13.08 -30.91
N LEU A 273 11.57 12.10 -30.08
CA LEU A 273 11.46 10.67 -30.41
C LEU A 273 10.03 10.14 -30.28
N GLN A 274 9.08 10.96 -29.80
CA GLN A 274 7.70 10.58 -29.52
C GLN A 274 7.62 9.28 -28.70
N VAL A 275 8.49 9.16 -27.69
CA VAL A 275 8.47 8.00 -26.79
C VAL A 275 7.14 7.96 -26.04
N PHE A 276 6.68 9.14 -25.60
CA PHE A 276 5.36 9.39 -25.06
C PHE A 276 4.71 10.54 -25.83
N HIS A 277 3.39 10.51 -25.95
CA HIS A 277 2.62 11.60 -26.54
C HIS A 277 1.26 11.68 -25.86
N ARG A 278 0.94 12.82 -25.24
CA ARG A 278 -0.34 13.03 -24.58
C ARG A 278 -1.25 13.82 -25.51
N GLU A 279 -2.34 13.21 -25.97
CA GLU A 279 -3.37 13.92 -26.73
C GLU A 279 -4.45 14.47 -25.78
N PRO A 280 -4.68 15.79 -25.77
CA PRO A 280 -5.75 16.38 -24.99
C PRO A 280 -7.12 15.93 -25.52
N HIS A 281 -8.08 15.76 -24.62
CA HIS A 281 -9.42 15.31 -24.99
C HIS A 281 -10.10 16.33 -25.92
N PRO A 282 -10.72 15.92 -27.05
CA PRO A 282 -11.27 16.84 -28.05
C PRO A 282 -12.55 17.57 -27.61
N SER A 283 -13.19 17.17 -26.52
CA SER A 283 -14.38 17.86 -26.00
C SER A 283 -14.02 18.98 -25.02
N LEU A 284 -14.02 20.23 -25.49
CA LEU A 284 -13.98 21.44 -24.66
C LEU A 284 -15.21 21.61 -23.73
N VAL A 285 -16.29 20.84 -23.96
CA VAL A 285 -17.60 21.01 -23.31
C VAL A 285 -17.77 20.17 -22.03
N ARG A 286 -16.94 19.15 -21.79
CA ARG A 286 -17.03 18.29 -20.58
C ARG A 286 -15.87 18.49 -19.58
N GLY A 287 -15.16 19.61 -19.67
CA GLY A 287 -13.96 19.88 -18.88
C GLY A 287 -12.73 19.10 -19.37
N PRO A 288 -11.57 19.24 -18.72
CA PRO A 288 -10.35 18.53 -19.09
C PRO A 288 -10.53 17.03 -18.79
N GLY A 289 -11.06 16.29 -19.77
CA GLY A 289 -11.07 14.84 -19.73
C GLY A 289 -9.65 14.28 -19.62
N ARG A 290 -9.51 13.08 -19.06
CA ARG A 290 -8.21 12.39 -18.91
C ARG A 290 -7.52 12.31 -20.28
N ALA A 291 -6.37 12.99 -20.42
CA ALA A 291 -5.56 12.93 -21.64
C ALA A 291 -5.21 11.46 -21.93
N LYS A 292 -5.40 11.07 -23.20
CA LYS A 292 -5.07 9.71 -23.65
C LYS A 292 -3.68 9.72 -24.27
N GLU A 293 -3.02 8.57 -24.22
CA GLU A 293 -1.80 8.39 -25.00
C GLU A 293 -2.16 8.43 -26.49
N GLY A 294 -1.51 9.32 -27.23
CA GLY A 294 -1.64 9.44 -28.69
C GLY A 294 -0.70 8.50 -29.43
N LEU A 295 -0.39 8.81 -30.69
CA LEU A 295 0.60 8.05 -31.46
C LEU A 295 2.00 8.23 -30.86
N SER A 296 2.48 7.23 -30.10
CA SER A 296 3.80 7.22 -29.48
C SER A 296 4.40 5.81 -29.46
N LEU A 297 5.71 5.69 -29.20
CA LEU A 297 6.36 4.40 -29.06
C LEU A 297 5.75 3.58 -27.91
N PHE A 298 5.44 4.24 -26.79
CA PHE A 298 4.70 3.61 -25.70
C PHE A 298 3.31 3.17 -26.16
N GLY A 299 2.56 4.00 -26.89
CA GLY A 299 1.23 3.68 -27.40
C GLY A 299 1.20 2.51 -28.41
N LEU A 300 2.31 2.24 -29.12
CA LEU A 300 2.46 1.03 -29.94
C LEU A 300 2.62 -0.25 -29.12
N LEU A 301 3.24 -0.15 -27.94
CA LEU A 301 3.61 -1.29 -27.10
C LEU A 301 2.60 -1.56 -25.98
N GLU A 302 1.96 -0.51 -25.45
CA GLU A 302 1.00 -0.57 -24.34
C GLU A 302 -0.12 -1.60 -24.58
N PRO A 303 -0.75 -1.70 -25.77
CA PRO A 303 -1.83 -2.66 -26.01
C PRO A 303 -1.39 -4.12 -25.95
N LEU A 304 -0.09 -4.41 -26.03
CA LEU A 304 0.45 -5.76 -25.97
C LEU A 304 0.71 -6.22 -24.53
N VAL A 305 0.70 -5.30 -23.58
CA VAL A 305 0.90 -5.56 -22.14
C VAL A 305 -0.47 -5.77 -21.48
N ALA A 306 -0.64 -6.88 -20.76
CA ALA A 306 -1.94 -7.24 -20.20
C ALA A 306 -2.29 -6.47 -18.91
N SER A 307 -1.34 -6.44 -17.97
CA SER A 307 -1.56 -5.94 -16.62
C SER A 307 -1.35 -4.42 -16.49
N ALA A 308 -1.98 -3.81 -15.50
CA ALA A 308 -1.73 -2.40 -15.18
C ALA A 308 -0.29 -2.18 -14.66
N ALA A 309 0.21 -3.08 -13.82
CA ALA A 309 1.58 -3.05 -13.31
C ALA A 309 2.61 -3.20 -14.42
N GLY A 310 2.37 -4.10 -15.39
CA GLY A 310 3.20 -4.25 -16.59
C GLY A 310 3.27 -2.97 -17.40
N ARG A 311 2.14 -2.27 -17.61
CA ARG A 311 2.12 -0.99 -18.35
C ARG A 311 2.91 0.11 -17.64
N ALA A 312 2.78 0.20 -16.31
CA ALA A 312 3.59 1.11 -15.51
C ALA A 312 5.09 0.78 -15.61
N ASN A 313 5.43 -0.52 -15.59
CA ASN A 313 6.80 -0.99 -15.72
C ASN A 313 7.40 -0.75 -17.12
N LEU A 314 6.62 -0.97 -18.19
CA LEU A 314 7.02 -0.64 -19.56
C LEU A 314 7.30 0.86 -19.70
N ARG A 315 6.41 1.72 -19.20
CA ARG A 315 6.62 3.17 -19.17
C ARG A 315 7.94 3.49 -18.46
N ARG A 316 8.20 2.88 -17.29
CA ARG A 316 9.45 3.05 -16.56
C ARG A 316 10.68 2.63 -17.38
N TRP A 317 10.64 1.50 -18.08
CA TRP A 317 11.76 1.02 -18.89
C TRP A 317 12.07 1.95 -20.07
N LEU A 318 11.05 2.57 -20.66
CA LEU A 318 11.21 3.55 -21.74
C LEU A 318 11.69 4.92 -21.24
N GLN A 319 11.26 5.34 -20.04
CA GLN A 319 11.75 6.57 -19.39
C GLN A 319 13.19 6.43 -18.89
N GLN A 320 13.58 5.24 -18.45
CA GLN A 320 14.87 4.98 -17.82
C GLN A 320 15.58 3.79 -18.50
N PRO A 321 16.08 3.95 -19.74
CA PRO A 321 16.80 2.88 -20.41
C PRO A 321 18.07 2.49 -19.63
N SER A 322 18.29 1.19 -19.45
CA SER A 322 19.47 0.70 -18.72
C SER A 322 20.73 0.70 -19.58
N ARG A 323 21.88 0.96 -18.97
CA ARG A 323 23.23 0.80 -19.54
C ARG A 323 23.91 -0.49 -19.13
N ASP A 324 23.28 -1.30 -18.28
CA ASP A 324 23.83 -2.59 -17.86
C ASP A 324 23.69 -3.63 -18.98
N ALA A 325 24.83 -3.94 -19.61
CA ALA A 325 24.89 -4.91 -20.69
C ALA A 325 24.45 -6.33 -20.27
N ARG A 326 24.63 -6.72 -18.99
CA ARG A 326 24.20 -8.03 -18.49
C ARG A 326 22.67 -8.10 -18.44
N LEU A 327 22.05 -7.09 -17.85
CA LEU A 327 20.59 -6.96 -17.78
C LEU A 327 19.97 -6.92 -19.19
N LEU A 328 20.52 -6.10 -20.10
CA LEU A 328 20.01 -6.01 -21.47
C LEU A 328 20.14 -7.33 -22.23
N ARG A 329 21.26 -8.05 -22.06
CA ARG A 329 21.43 -9.39 -22.67
C ARG A 329 20.41 -10.38 -22.14
N ALA A 330 20.21 -10.44 -20.82
CA ALA A 330 19.21 -11.32 -20.22
C ALA A 330 17.80 -11.03 -20.73
N ARG A 331 17.40 -9.74 -20.85
CA ARG A 331 16.12 -9.35 -21.44
C ARG A 331 16.01 -9.78 -22.91
N HIS A 332 17.06 -9.58 -23.71
CA HIS A 332 17.06 -10.02 -25.10
C HIS A 332 16.98 -11.55 -25.23
N ASP A 333 17.66 -12.31 -24.38
CA ASP A 333 17.60 -13.78 -24.36
C ASP A 333 16.17 -14.25 -24.01
N ALA A 334 15.53 -13.61 -23.03
CA ALA A 334 14.14 -13.88 -22.67
C ALA A 334 13.17 -13.58 -23.83
N VAL A 335 13.29 -12.41 -24.47
CA VAL A 335 12.44 -12.02 -25.60
C VAL A 335 12.62 -12.98 -26.78
N GLU A 336 13.85 -13.34 -27.11
CA GLU A 336 14.16 -14.28 -28.21
C GLU A 336 13.61 -15.68 -27.91
N GLU A 337 13.70 -16.14 -26.67
CA GLU A 337 13.08 -17.40 -26.25
C GLU A 337 11.56 -17.35 -26.40
N LEU A 338 10.89 -16.34 -25.85
CA LEU A 338 9.43 -16.19 -25.87
C LEU A 338 8.87 -16.02 -27.29
N THR A 339 9.68 -15.51 -28.23
CA THR A 339 9.30 -15.37 -29.65
C THR A 339 9.09 -16.72 -30.36
N ARG A 340 9.58 -17.83 -29.81
CA ARG A 340 9.47 -19.16 -30.43
C ARG A 340 8.02 -19.65 -30.47
N THR A 341 7.66 -20.32 -31.56
CA THR A 341 6.28 -20.82 -31.81
C THR A 341 5.74 -21.74 -30.72
N ARG A 342 6.62 -22.47 -30.02
CA ARG A 342 6.23 -23.35 -28.90
C ARG A 342 5.54 -22.62 -27.75
N HIS A 343 5.85 -21.34 -27.53
CA HIS A 343 5.34 -20.56 -26.40
C HIS A 343 4.09 -19.74 -26.75
N GLN A 344 3.49 -19.91 -27.93
CA GLN A 344 2.32 -19.11 -28.33
C GLN A 344 1.11 -19.34 -27.42
N GLU A 345 0.86 -20.58 -26.99
CA GLU A 345 -0.23 -20.89 -26.05
C GLU A 345 0.08 -20.35 -24.65
N LEU A 346 1.33 -20.48 -24.19
CA LEU A 346 1.80 -19.85 -22.95
C LEU A 346 1.54 -18.34 -22.95
N LEU A 347 1.94 -17.63 -24.00
CA LEU A 347 1.76 -16.17 -24.09
C LEU A 347 0.27 -15.77 -24.10
N ARG A 348 -0.59 -16.54 -24.78
CA ARG A 348 -2.05 -16.30 -24.77
C ARG A 348 -2.64 -16.55 -23.38
N GLY A 349 -2.20 -17.62 -22.70
CA GLY A 349 -2.60 -17.92 -21.32
C GLY A 349 -2.17 -16.82 -20.36
N LEU A 350 -0.90 -16.42 -20.39
CA LEU A 350 -0.37 -15.33 -19.56
C LEU A 350 -1.11 -14.03 -19.79
N HIS A 351 -1.40 -13.66 -21.03
CA HIS A 351 -2.13 -12.43 -21.32
C HIS A 351 -3.56 -12.46 -20.76
N ARG A 352 -4.21 -13.63 -20.67
CA ARG A 352 -5.53 -13.78 -20.05
C ARG A 352 -5.46 -13.63 -18.54
N GLU A 353 -4.55 -14.34 -17.88
CA GLU A 353 -4.40 -14.29 -16.42
C GLU A 353 -3.98 -12.89 -15.95
N LEU A 354 -2.94 -12.32 -16.57
CA LEU A 354 -2.35 -11.05 -16.14
C LEU A 354 -3.26 -9.83 -16.38
N ARG A 355 -4.27 -9.95 -17.24
CA ARG A 355 -5.22 -8.88 -17.52
C ARG A 355 -6.02 -8.46 -16.28
N ASP A 356 -6.39 -9.45 -15.46
CA ASP A 356 -7.25 -9.25 -14.29
C ASP A 356 -6.44 -9.15 -12.98
N VAL A 357 -5.11 -9.22 -13.07
CA VAL A 357 -4.20 -8.91 -11.95
C VAL A 357 -4.20 -7.40 -11.69
N ARG A 358 -4.73 -7.02 -10.52
CA ARG A 358 -4.73 -5.62 -10.06
C ARG A 358 -3.41 -5.27 -9.37
N ASP A 359 -3.24 -3.98 -9.06
CA ASP A 359 -2.08 -3.50 -8.31
C ASP A 359 -2.15 -4.01 -6.86
N MET A 360 -1.29 -4.99 -6.57
CA MET A 360 -1.24 -5.66 -5.27
C MET A 360 -0.97 -4.68 -4.12
N ALA A 361 -0.06 -3.71 -4.33
CA ALA A 361 0.32 -2.78 -3.29
C ALA A 361 -0.83 -1.80 -2.97
N VAL A 362 -1.54 -1.32 -4.00
CA VAL A 362 -2.72 -0.47 -3.82
C VAL A 362 -3.84 -1.23 -3.11
N LEU A 363 -4.12 -2.48 -3.51
CA LEU A 363 -5.16 -3.31 -2.90
C LEU A 363 -4.86 -3.58 -1.42
N LEU A 364 -3.66 -4.04 -1.10
CA LEU A 364 -3.25 -4.33 0.28
C LEU A 364 -3.30 -3.07 1.16
N ARG A 365 -2.80 -1.93 0.68
CA ARG A 365 -2.90 -0.65 1.42
C ARG A 365 -4.35 -0.27 1.75
N ARG A 366 -5.28 -0.46 0.81
CA ARG A 366 -6.71 -0.17 1.05
C ARG A 366 -7.32 -1.13 2.07
N ILE A 367 -6.99 -2.42 1.98
CA ILE A 367 -7.45 -3.43 2.93
C ILE A 367 -6.88 -3.16 4.33
N PHE A 368 -5.59 -2.83 4.45
CA PHE A 368 -4.93 -2.56 5.72
C PHE A 368 -5.30 -1.22 6.35
N GLY A 369 -5.74 -0.25 5.54
CA GLY A 369 -6.19 1.06 6.01
C GLY A 369 -7.63 1.06 6.51
N CYS A 370 -8.42 0.03 6.19
CA CYS A 370 -9.78 -0.13 6.65
C CYS A 370 -9.81 -1.04 7.88
N TYR A 371 -10.13 -0.49 9.06
CA TYR A 371 -10.45 -1.29 10.25
C TYR A 371 -11.90 -1.80 10.26
N HIS A 372 -12.68 -1.44 9.24
CA HIS A 372 -14.08 -1.81 9.06
C HIS A 372 -14.20 -2.69 7.81
N PHE A 373 -14.91 -3.82 7.92
CA PHE A 373 -14.98 -4.84 6.87
C PHE A 373 -16.08 -4.60 5.82
N ASP A 374 -16.54 -3.36 5.68
CA ASP A 374 -17.57 -2.93 4.72
C ASP A 374 -17.05 -2.83 3.27
N ASN A 375 -15.88 -3.41 2.99
CA ASN A 375 -15.16 -3.30 1.73
C ASN A 375 -14.99 -4.66 1.05
N VAL A 376 -16.10 -5.38 0.89
CA VAL A 376 -16.16 -6.66 0.17
C VAL A 376 -15.53 -6.58 -1.22
N HIS A 377 -15.66 -5.43 -1.89
CA HIS A 377 -15.11 -5.23 -3.22
C HIS A 377 -13.59 -5.38 -3.27
N ASP A 378 -12.86 -4.87 -2.28
CA ASP A 378 -11.40 -5.01 -2.27
C ASP A 378 -10.95 -6.41 -1.87
N TRP A 379 -11.65 -7.08 -0.95
CA TRP A 379 -11.39 -8.47 -0.60
C TRP A 379 -11.64 -9.42 -1.76
N ARG A 380 -12.74 -9.22 -2.50
CA ARG A 380 -13.02 -9.96 -3.75
C ARG A 380 -11.96 -9.69 -4.80
N ALA A 381 -11.57 -8.43 -4.96
CA ALA A 381 -10.51 -8.07 -5.90
C ALA A 381 -9.15 -8.66 -5.52
N LEU A 382 -8.83 -8.77 -4.23
CA LEU A 382 -7.64 -9.46 -3.75
C LEU A 382 -7.70 -10.95 -4.07
N ALA A 383 -8.84 -11.60 -3.80
CA ALA A 383 -9.04 -13.01 -4.10
C ALA A 383 -8.85 -13.32 -5.60
N THR A 384 -9.53 -12.57 -6.47
CA THR A 384 -9.41 -12.75 -7.92
C THR A 384 -7.99 -12.47 -8.40
N THR A 385 -7.32 -11.46 -7.81
CA THR A 385 -5.92 -11.14 -8.15
C THR A 385 -5.00 -12.30 -7.77
N LEU A 386 -5.17 -12.91 -6.59
CA LEU A 386 -4.36 -14.05 -6.14
C LEU A 386 -4.57 -15.28 -7.02
N GLU A 387 -5.82 -15.60 -7.38
CA GLU A 387 -6.16 -16.70 -8.30
C GLU A 387 -5.50 -16.53 -9.67
N HIS A 388 -5.59 -15.33 -10.27
CA HIS A 388 -4.93 -15.06 -11.55
C HIS A 388 -3.40 -15.05 -11.45
N MET A 389 -2.84 -14.57 -10.33
CA MET A 389 -1.40 -14.64 -10.09
C MET A 389 -0.93 -16.09 -9.97
N SER A 390 -1.67 -16.96 -9.25
CA SER A 390 -1.32 -18.36 -9.09
C SER A 390 -1.42 -19.12 -10.42
N GLY A 391 -2.46 -18.85 -11.21
CA GLY A 391 -2.61 -19.34 -12.58
C GLY A 391 -1.45 -18.92 -13.49
N ALA A 392 -1.04 -17.66 -13.45
CA ALA A 392 0.10 -17.16 -14.21
C ALA A 392 1.41 -17.86 -13.81
N PHE A 393 1.68 -18.02 -12.51
CA PHE A 393 2.86 -18.76 -12.04
C PHE A 393 2.84 -20.23 -12.45
N ALA A 394 1.68 -20.88 -12.44
CA ALA A 394 1.53 -22.26 -12.89
C ALA A 394 1.90 -22.42 -14.38
N LEU A 395 1.45 -21.49 -15.24
CA LEU A 395 1.78 -21.47 -16.66
C LEU A 395 3.29 -21.29 -16.90
N VAL A 396 3.93 -20.33 -16.23
CA VAL A 396 5.39 -20.09 -16.37
C VAL A 396 6.21 -21.31 -15.92
N ARG A 397 5.75 -22.01 -14.87
CA ARG A 397 6.42 -23.21 -14.35
C ARG A 397 6.30 -24.41 -15.29
N ALA A 398 5.16 -24.59 -15.95
CA ALA A 398 4.90 -25.74 -16.80
C ALA A 398 5.74 -25.75 -18.09
N GLU A 399 5.90 -24.59 -18.73
CA GLU A 399 6.44 -24.50 -20.10
C GLU A 399 7.94 -24.15 -20.16
N GLY A 400 8.58 -23.86 -19.01
CA GLY A 400 10.04 -23.84 -18.89
C GLY A 400 10.84 -22.58 -19.26
N PRO A 401 10.30 -21.42 -19.74
CA PRO A 401 11.11 -20.21 -19.90
C PRO A 401 11.47 -19.55 -18.55
N ALA A 402 10.93 -20.08 -17.44
CA ALA A 402 11.17 -19.63 -16.07
C ALA A 402 12.63 -19.27 -15.79
N ALA A 403 13.58 -20.11 -16.18
CA ALA A 403 15.00 -19.93 -15.88
C ALA A 403 15.65 -18.70 -16.55
N LEU A 404 15.06 -18.17 -17.62
CA LEU A 404 15.53 -16.98 -18.33
C LEU A 404 14.85 -15.69 -17.86
N LEU A 405 13.70 -15.82 -17.20
CA LEU A 405 12.89 -14.71 -16.72
C LEU A 405 13.26 -14.35 -15.28
N VAL A 406 13.45 -15.36 -14.42
CA VAL A 406 13.66 -15.21 -12.98
C VAL A 406 14.50 -16.40 -12.47
N PRO A 407 15.39 -16.22 -11.46
CA PRO A 407 16.00 -17.36 -10.79
C PRO A 407 14.94 -18.36 -10.31
N ARG A 408 15.07 -19.63 -10.71
CA ARG A 408 14.06 -20.68 -10.44
C ARG A 408 13.64 -20.77 -8.96
N ARG A 409 14.60 -20.61 -8.04
CA ARG A 409 14.35 -20.63 -6.60
C ARG A 409 13.44 -19.49 -6.15
N GLU A 410 13.65 -18.28 -6.69
CA GLU A 410 12.81 -17.12 -6.37
C GLU A 410 11.39 -17.33 -6.93
N LEU A 411 11.27 -17.85 -8.15
CA LEU A 411 9.96 -18.17 -8.74
C LEU A 411 9.18 -19.22 -7.93
N GLU A 412 9.85 -20.28 -7.47
CA GLU A 412 9.24 -21.33 -6.64
C GLU A 412 8.78 -20.79 -5.28
N GLN A 413 9.57 -19.93 -4.65
CA GLN A 413 9.22 -19.27 -3.38
C GLN A 413 8.00 -18.36 -3.54
N LEU A 414 8.04 -17.45 -4.51
CA LEU A 414 6.96 -16.49 -4.75
C LEU A 414 5.65 -17.20 -5.16
N SER A 415 5.75 -18.25 -5.98
CA SER A 415 4.58 -19.06 -6.34
C SER A 415 3.96 -19.75 -5.12
N ALA A 416 4.77 -20.25 -4.19
CA ALA A 416 4.28 -20.85 -2.96
C ALA A 416 3.64 -19.82 -2.01
N ASP A 417 4.22 -18.62 -1.91
CA ASP A 417 3.68 -17.53 -1.09
C ASP A 417 2.30 -17.07 -1.61
N VAL A 418 2.13 -16.94 -2.93
CA VAL A 418 0.85 -16.58 -3.55
C VAL A 418 -0.20 -17.65 -3.31
N LEU A 419 0.14 -18.93 -3.51
CA LEU A 419 -0.78 -20.04 -3.23
C LEU A 419 -1.17 -20.10 -1.74
N THR A 420 -0.22 -19.85 -0.84
CA THR A 420 -0.50 -19.80 0.60
C THR A 420 -1.50 -18.69 0.94
N ALA A 421 -1.35 -17.51 0.32
CA ALA A 421 -2.29 -16.41 0.53
C ALA A 421 -3.67 -16.70 -0.07
N GLU A 422 -3.72 -17.30 -1.26
CA GLU A 422 -4.95 -17.72 -1.94
C GLU A 422 -5.71 -18.76 -1.12
N GLU A 423 -5.04 -19.83 -0.67
CA GLU A 423 -5.63 -20.89 0.16
C GLU A 423 -6.13 -20.33 1.50
N MET A 424 -5.36 -19.46 2.14
CA MET A 424 -5.76 -18.81 3.39
C MET A 424 -7.03 -17.99 3.21
N LEU A 425 -7.10 -17.17 2.15
CA LEU A 425 -8.24 -16.32 1.89
C LEU A 425 -9.47 -17.14 1.50
N GLY A 426 -9.33 -18.14 0.63
CA GLY A 426 -10.44 -19.03 0.23
C GLY A 426 -10.93 -19.98 1.32
N CYS A 427 -10.12 -20.25 2.35
CA CYS A 427 -10.57 -21.01 3.51
C CYS A 427 -11.38 -20.17 4.50
N ILE A 428 -11.12 -18.86 4.57
CA ILE A 428 -11.64 -17.99 5.64
C ILE A 428 -12.76 -17.08 5.13
N VAL A 429 -12.63 -16.52 3.93
CA VAL A 429 -13.57 -15.52 3.39
C VAL A 429 -14.55 -16.18 2.43
N ASP A 430 -15.85 -16.06 2.73
CA ASP A 430 -16.91 -16.54 1.84
C ASP A 430 -17.29 -15.45 0.83
N LEU A 431 -16.70 -15.54 -0.36
CA LEU A 431 -16.91 -14.54 -1.42
C LEU A 431 -18.26 -14.67 -2.12
N GLU A 432 -18.91 -15.84 -2.03
CA GLU A 432 -20.23 -16.12 -2.62
C GLU A 432 -21.32 -15.48 -1.76
N GLU A 433 -21.32 -15.76 -0.46
CA GLU A 433 -22.29 -15.17 0.50
C GLU A 433 -22.10 -13.64 0.61
N SER A 434 -20.85 -13.17 0.57
CA SER A 434 -20.54 -11.74 0.55
C SER A 434 -20.98 -11.03 -0.74
N SER A 435 -21.53 -11.71 -1.75
CA SER A 435 -22.01 -11.04 -2.99
C SER A 435 -23.34 -10.31 -2.82
N GLY A 436 -24.18 -10.75 -1.88
CA GLY A 436 -25.48 -10.15 -1.59
C GLY A 436 -25.44 -9.04 -0.53
N SER A 437 -24.30 -8.84 0.13
CA SER A 437 -24.12 -7.93 1.27
C SER A 437 -23.00 -6.91 1.01
N SER A 438 -23.04 -5.78 1.73
CA SER A 438 -21.90 -4.84 1.80
C SER A 438 -20.74 -5.38 2.63
N ASP A 439 -20.98 -6.44 3.41
CA ASP A 439 -20.09 -6.89 4.48
C ASP A 439 -19.39 -8.20 4.11
N VAL A 440 -18.15 -8.35 4.54
CA VAL A 440 -17.35 -9.57 4.33
C VAL A 440 -17.80 -10.65 5.32
N HIS A 441 -18.18 -11.81 4.81
CA HIS A 441 -18.58 -12.95 5.61
C HIS A 441 -17.49 -14.02 5.69
N VAL A 442 -17.41 -14.69 6.85
CA VAL A 442 -16.48 -15.79 7.11
C VAL A 442 -17.14 -17.12 6.73
N CYS A 443 -16.38 -18.03 6.10
CA CYS A 443 -16.85 -19.37 5.75
C CYS A 443 -17.25 -20.21 6.97
N ALA A 444 -18.25 -21.09 6.79
CA ALA A 444 -18.63 -22.07 7.80
C ALA A 444 -17.49 -23.08 8.08
N GLY A 445 -17.34 -23.49 9.34
CA GLY A 445 -16.35 -24.46 9.79
C GLY A 445 -14.95 -23.87 10.04
N VAL A 446 -14.79 -22.55 9.96
CA VAL A 446 -13.55 -21.83 10.30
C VAL A 446 -13.40 -21.67 11.81
N ASP A 447 -14.50 -21.30 12.48
CA ASP A 447 -14.55 -21.09 13.92
C ASP A 447 -15.84 -21.67 14.51
N ASP A 448 -15.68 -22.62 15.44
CA ASP A 448 -16.80 -23.33 16.07
C ASP A 448 -17.70 -22.37 16.89
N ARG A 449 -17.17 -21.23 17.38
CA ARG A 449 -17.97 -20.24 18.16
C ARG A 449 -18.86 -19.43 17.24
N LEU A 450 -18.33 -18.96 16.11
CA LEU A 450 -19.10 -18.22 15.11
C LEU A 450 -20.23 -19.07 14.54
N ASP A 451 -19.93 -20.32 14.20
CA ASP A 451 -20.93 -21.27 13.68
C ASP A 451 -22.04 -21.51 14.71
N ALA A 452 -21.70 -21.66 16.00
CA ALA A 452 -22.70 -21.83 17.06
C ALA A 452 -23.62 -20.61 17.23
N VAL A 453 -23.08 -19.39 17.14
CA VAL A 453 -23.89 -18.15 17.23
C VAL A 453 -24.81 -18.01 16.01
N ARG A 454 -24.32 -18.35 14.81
CA ARG A 454 -25.13 -18.37 13.59
C ARG A 454 -26.26 -19.40 13.66
N GLU A 455 -25.98 -20.61 14.14
CA GLU A 455 -26.99 -21.66 14.35
C GLU A 455 -28.07 -21.23 15.37
N GLN A 456 -27.65 -20.56 16.46
CA GLN A 456 -28.58 -19.99 17.44
C GLN A 456 -29.47 -18.90 16.82
N TYR A 457 -28.91 -18.06 15.95
CA TYR A 457 -29.68 -17.04 15.25
C TYR A 457 -30.66 -17.65 14.23
N GLU A 458 -30.24 -18.66 13.46
CA GLU A 458 -31.13 -19.36 12.52
C GLU A 458 -32.29 -20.08 13.21
N SER A 459 -32.07 -20.59 14.42
CA SER A 459 -33.10 -21.28 15.23
C SER A 459 -33.95 -20.34 16.10
N ILE A 460 -33.69 -19.02 16.08
CA ILE A 460 -34.33 -18.05 17.00
C ILE A 460 -35.84 -18.00 16.83
N ASP A 461 -36.35 -18.04 15.59
CA ASP A 461 -37.80 -17.96 15.31
C ASP A 461 -38.57 -19.16 15.88
N GLY A 462 -37.94 -20.34 15.88
CA GLY A 462 -38.49 -21.54 16.50
C GLY A 462 -38.60 -21.38 18.01
N HIS A 463 -37.50 -20.98 18.66
CA HIS A 463 -37.47 -20.75 20.10
C HIS A 463 -38.43 -19.61 20.54
N LEU A 464 -38.54 -18.54 19.75
CA LEU A 464 -39.48 -17.45 20.02
C LEU A 464 -40.94 -17.87 19.89
N THR A 465 -41.25 -18.78 18.97
CA THR A 465 -42.59 -19.35 18.84
C THR A 465 -42.95 -20.19 20.07
N GLU A 466 -42.04 -21.01 20.57
CA GLU A 466 -42.24 -21.81 21.79
C GLU A 466 -42.34 -20.93 23.04
N ALA A 467 -41.45 -19.94 23.18
CA ALA A 467 -41.47 -18.99 24.28
C ALA A 467 -42.75 -18.13 24.27
N ALA A 468 -43.24 -17.74 23.10
CA ALA A 468 -44.53 -17.08 22.96
C ALA A 468 -45.67 -17.97 23.48
N GLN A 469 -45.70 -19.27 23.14
CA GLN A 469 -46.73 -20.19 23.64
C GLN A 469 -46.72 -20.33 25.16
N LEU A 470 -45.53 -20.36 25.77
CA LEU A 470 -45.39 -20.40 27.24
C LEU A 470 -45.93 -19.13 27.89
N GLU A 471 -45.60 -17.97 27.34
CA GLU A 471 -46.12 -16.69 27.86
C GLU A 471 -47.64 -16.59 27.70
N ARG A 472 -48.19 -17.09 26.58
CA ARG A 472 -49.64 -17.16 26.38
C ARG A 472 -50.33 -18.00 27.46
N ARG A 473 -49.78 -19.16 27.80
CA ARG A 473 -50.33 -20.03 28.87
C ARG A 473 -50.28 -19.33 30.23
N ARG A 474 -49.15 -18.70 30.56
CA ARG A 474 -48.99 -17.93 31.81
C ARG A 474 -50.01 -16.80 31.93
N LEU A 475 -50.23 -16.05 30.85
CA LEU A 475 -51.20 -14.96 30.82
C LEU A 475 -52.66 -15.46 30.90
N LEU A 476 -52.98 -16.62 30.33
CA LEU A 476 -54.28 -17.28 30.50
C LEU A 476 -54.50 -17.69 31.97
N ASP A 477 -53.47 -18.24 32.63
CA ASP A 477 -53.52 -18.62 34.05
C ASP A 477 -53.74 -17.41 34.97
N LEU A 478 -53.30 -16.22 34.55
CA LEU A 478 -53.54 -14.94 35.22
C LEU A 478 -54.94 -14.35 34.97
N GLY A 479 -55.77 -14.99 34.15
CA GLY A 479 -57.16 -14.61 33.90
C GLY A 479 -57.38 -13.54 32.83
N LEU A 480 -56.41 -13.33 31.93
CA LEU A 480 -56.52 -12.37 30.82
C LEU A 480 -57.37 -12.91 29.65
N ASP A 481 -57.99 -12.01 28.90
CA ASP A 481 -58.84 -12.34 27.76
C ASP A 481 -58.11 -13.22 26.73
N GLY A 482 -58.69 -14.38 26.41
CA GLY A 482 -58.13 -15.36 25.46
C GLY A 482 -57.76 -14.77 24.09
N ARG A 483 -58.52 -13.77 23.63
CA ARG A 483 -58.28 -13.11 22.33
C ARG A 483 -57.03 -12.24 22.32
N LEU A 484 -56.68 -11.62 23.45
CA LEU A 484 -55.46 -10.81 23.57
C LEU A 484 -54.24 -11.72 23.77
N THR A 485 -54.41 -12.81 24.54
CA THR A 485 -53.35 -13.80 24.75
C THR A 485 -52.97 -14.50 23.45
N ASP A 486 -53.94 -14.93 22.64
CA ASP A 486 -53.66 -15.59 21.36
C ASP A 486 -52.87 -14.69 20.37
N ALA A 487 -52.95 -13.37 20.54
CA ALA A 487 -52.30 -12.40 19.67
C ALA A 487 -50.86 -12.01 20.08
N VAL A 488 -50.38 -12.51 21.23
CA VAL A 488 -49.00 -12.28 21.70
C VAL A 488 -48.00 -12.95 20.77
N ALA A 489 -47.06 -12.19 20.22
CA ALA A 489 -45.91 -12.73 19.49
C ALA A 489 -44.61 -12.19 20.10
N LEU A 490 -43.52 -12.93 19.96
CA LEU A 490 -42.19 -12.46 20.35
C LEU A 490 -41.36 -12.17 19.09
N HIS A 491 -40.56 -11.12 19.15
CA HIS A 491 -39.73 -10.65 18.05
C HIS A 491 -38.32 -10.38 18.55
N TYR A 492 -37.33 -10.73 17.73
CA TYR A 492 -35.95 -10.30 17.92
C TYR A 492 -35.64 -9.14 16.98
N PHE A 493 -35.10 -8.06 17.52
CA PHE A 493 -34.58 -6.94 16.75
C PHE A 493 -33.11 -6.74 17.11
N PRO A 494 -32.16 -6.81 16.15
CA PRO A 494 -30.77 -6.48 16.41
C PRO A 494 -30.65 -5.11 17.08
N GLN A 495 -29.75 -4.96 18.05
CA GLN A 495 -29.49 -3.77 18.88
C GLN A 495 -30.59 -3.38 19.88
N LEU A 496 -31.85 -3.75 19.64
CA LEU A 496 -32.97 -3.49 20.56
C LEU A 496 -33.29 -4.71 21.45
N GLY A 497 -32.90 -5.90 21.00
CA GLY A 497 -33.13 -7.17 21.67
C GLY A 497 -34.56 -7.72 21.49
N PHE A 498 -34.96 -8.58 22.40
CA PHE A 498 -36.24 -9.31 22.35
C PHE A 498 -37.41 -8.46 22.81
N HIS A 499 -38.54 -8.57 22.11
CA HIS A 499 -39.76 -7.80 22.39
C HIS A 499 -41.01 -8.65 22.26
N ALA A 500 -41.95 -8.47 23.18
CA ALA A 500 -43.30 -8.99 23.04
C ALA A 500 -44.16 -8.00 22.27
N SER A 501 -44.96 -8.47 21.33
CA SER A 501 -45.85 -7.64 20.53
C SER A 501 -47.32 -8.02 20.69
N LEU A 502 -48.17 -6.99 20.62
CA LEU A 502 -49.63 -7.11 20.58
C LEU A 502 -50.20 -6.32 19.41
N PRO A 503 -51.35 -6.71 18.84
CA PRO A 503 -52.03 -5.91 17.84
C PRO A 503 -52.31 -4.50 18.36
N ASN A 504 -52.01 -3.48 17.57
CA ASN A 504 -52.36 -2.11 17.91
C ASN A 504 -53.86 -1.89 17.64
N PRO A 505 -54.69 -1.63 18.67
CA PRO A 505 -56.12 -1.40 18.48
C PRO A 505 -56.43 -0.15 17.64
N LEU A 506 -55.44 0.72 17.42
CA LEU A 506 -55.56 1.96 16.64
C LEU A 506 -54.99 1.86 15.22
N ALA A 507 -54.47 0.70 14.80
CA ALA A 507 -53.86 0.49 13.47
C ALA A 507 -54.82 0.75 12.28
N GLY A 508 -56.13 0.82 12.51
CA GLY A 508 -57.14 1.14 11.49
C GLY A 508 -57.47 2.63 11.36
N VAL A 509 -56.94 3.49 12.24
CA VAL A 509 -57.32 4.91 12.34
C VAL A 509 -56.19 5.81 11.84
N GLY A 510 -55.58 5.52 10.68
CA GLY A 510 -54.68 6.43 9.95
C GLY A 510 -53.47 7.01 10.70
N ALA A 511 -53.12 6.50 11.88
CA ALA A 511 -52.27 7.17 12.87
C ALA A 511 -50.87 6.55 13.00
N ASP A 512 -50.41 5.78 12.01
CA ASP A 512 -49.12 5.08 12.04
C ASP A 512 -47.89 6.01 11.90
N GLY A 513 -48.08 7.34 11.91
CA GLY A 513 -46.99 8.32 11.73
C GLY A 513 -47.03 9.59 12.59
N ASP A 514 -48.07 9.82 13.39
CA ASP A 514 -48.20 11.09 14.13
C ASP A 514 -47.59 10.99 15.54
N ALA A 515 -46.59 11.84 15.82
CA ALA A 515 -45.95 11.95 17.13
C ALA A 515 -46.96 12.24 18.27
N ALA A 516 -48.07 12.93 17.96
CA ALA A 516 -49.17 13.19 18.90
C ALA A 516 -49.99 11.92 19.21
N ALA A 517 -50.23 11.05 18.21
CA ALA A 517 -50.92 9.78 18.43
C ALA A 517 -50.05 8.82 19.26
N MET A 518 -48.73 8.85 19.08
CA MET A 518 -47.77 8.06 19.86
C MET A 518 -47.77 8.47 21.36
N GLU A 519 -47.91 9.77 21.64
CA GLU A 519 -48.01 10.30 23.00
C GLU A 519 -49.36 9.92 23.67
N GLU A 520 -50.45 9.96 22.89
CA GLU A 520 -51.79 9.54 23.37
C GLU A 520 -51.87 8.02 23.62
N LEU A 521 -51.17 7.22 22.81
CA LEU A 521 -51.05 5.77 23.01
C LEU A 521 -50.41 5.43 24.37
N LYS A 522 -49.34 6.11 24.79
CA LYS A 522 -48.69 5.84 26.10
C LYS A 522 -49.66 5.90 27.28
N HIS A 523 -50.69 6.75 27.20
CA HIS A 523 -51.69 6.94 28.25
C HIS A 523 -52.93 6.05 28.13
N ARG A 524 -53.19 5.47 26.95
CA ARG A 524 -54.38 4.65 26.65
C ARG A 524 -54.07 3.17 26.43
N VAL A 525 -52.80 2.80 26.35
CA VAL A 525 -52.36 1.41 26.18
C VAL A 525 -52.59 0.64 27.47
N ALA A 526 -53.50 -0.34 27.40
CA ALA A 526 -53.66 -1.33 28.45
C ALA A 526 -52.39 -2.18 28.51
N VAL A 527 -51.68 -2.10 29.64
CA VAL A 527 -50.56 -2.99 29.93
C VAL A 527 -51.15 -4.36 30.28
N PRO A 528 -50.78 -5.46 29.59
CA PRO A 528 -51.41 -6.77 29.79
C PRO A 528 -51.23 -7.33 31.20
N ALA A 529 -50.08 -7.06 31.82
CA ALA A 529 -49.73 -7.51 33.16
C ALA A 529 -48.76 -6.51 33.82
N GLU A 530 -48.63 -6.54 35.15
CA GLU A 530 -47.77 -5.60 35.90
C GLU A 530 -46.29 -5.65 35.48
N ASP A 531 -45.83 -6.79 34.95
CA ASP A 531 -44.44 -7.01 34.51
C ASP A 531 -44.16 -6.54 33.06
N TRP A 532 -45.14 -5.97 32.36
CA TRP A 532 -44.98 -5.50 30.99
C TRP A 532 -44.73 -3.98 30.92
N ARG A 533 -43.77 -3.56 30.11
CA ARG A 533 -43.40 -2.14 29.90
C ARG A 533 -43.38 -1.82 28.41
N TYR A 534 -44.17 -0.83 28.02
CA TYR A 534 -44.23 -0.36 26.63
C TYR A 534 -42.89 0.25 26.18
N GLN A 535 -42.51 -0.01 24.92
CA GLN A 535 -41.29 0.55 24.29
C GLN A 535 -41.65 1.45 23.11
N PHE A 536 -42.24 0.89 22.06
CA PHE A 536 -42.57 1.60 20.82
C PHE A 536 -43.73 0.92 20.08
N ALA A 537 -44.27 1.58 19.05
CA ALA A 537 -45.28 1.05 18.15
C ALA A 537 -44.75 1.08 16.71
N GLY A 538 -45.14 0.10 15.90
CA GLY A 538 -44.75 0.03 14.49
C GLY A 538 -45.45 -1.11 13.75
N GLY A 539 -45.74 -0.91 12.46
CA GLY A 539 -46.35 -1.93 11.61
C GLY A 539 -47.70 -2.46 12.13
N GLY A 540 -48.52 -1.60 12.73
CA GLY A 540 -49.81 -1.98 13.31
C GLY A 540 -49.73 -2.82 14.59
N ARG A 541 -48.58 -2.88 15.27
CA ARG A 541 -48.39 -3.60 16.54
C ARG A 541 -47.70 -2.71 17.59
N LEU A 542 -47.91 -3.05 18.86
CA LEU A 542 -47.30 -2.42 20.02
C LEU A 542 -46.26 -3.37 20.61
N PHE A 543 -45.07 -2.85 20.91
CA PHE A 543 -43.93 -3.62 21.41
C PHE A 543 -43.65 -3.32 22.89
N TYR A 544 -43.39 -4.37 23.66
CA TYR A 544 -43.21 -4.34 25.11
C TYR A 544 -42.00 -5.16 25.53
N LYS A 545 -41.42 -4.78 26.67
CA LYS A 545 -40.50 -5.61 27.46
C LYS A 545 -41.28 -6.23 28.62
N CYS A 546 -41.33 -7.54 28.69
CA CYS A 546 -41.87 -8.32 29.80
C CYS A 546 -40.77 -9.13 30.48
N ALA A 547 -41.04 -9.70 31.66
CA ALA A 547 -40.06 -10.49 32.41
C ALA A 547 -39.45 -11.65 31.61
N LEU A 548 -40.20 -12.24 30.66
CA LEU A 548 -39.67 -13.29 29.79
C LEU A 548 -38.63 -12.74 28.79
N VAL A 549 -38.97 -11.70 28.03
CA VAL A 549 -38.05 -11.17 27.01
C VAL A 549 -36.84 -10.48 27.63
N CYS A 550 -36.95 -9.90 28.83
CA CYS A 550 -35.78 -9.40 29.56
C CYS A 550 -34.84 -10.53 29.96
N ARG A 551 -35.36 -11.69 30.39
CA ARG A 551 -34.52 -12.87 30.65
C ARG A 551 -33.86 -13.39 29.37
N LEU A 552 -34.59 -13.38 28.24
CA LEU A 552 -34.01 -13.74 26.94
C LEU A 552 -32.90 -12.76 26.53
N ASP A 553 -33.05 -11.45 26.76
CA ASP A 553 -31.98 -10.47 26.53
C ASP A 553 -30.76 -10.76 27.41
N GLU A 554 -30.95 -11.13 28.68
CA GLU A 554 -29.86 -11.43 29.62
C GLU A 554 -29.14 -12.74 29.30
N GLU A 555 -29.88 -13.79 28.89
CA GLU A 555 -29.33 -15.13 28.66
C GLU A 555 -28.75 -15.29 27.24
N VAL A 556 -29.40 -14.72 26.23
CA VAL A 556 -29.03 -14.89 24.81
C VAL A 556 -28.24 -13.68 24.29
N GLY A 557 -28.57 -12.47 24.75
CA GLY A 557 -27.92 -11.25 24.28
C GLY A 557 -28.22 -10.93 22.81
N ASP A 558 -27.35 -10.11 22.21
CA ASP A 558 -27.42 -9.77 20.79
C ASP A 558 -26.53 -10.71 19.98
N LEU A 559 -27.16 -11.73 19.39
CA LEU A 559 -26.48 -12.75 18.58
C LEU A 559 -25.84 -12.15 17.32
N VAL A 560 -26.44 -11.09 16.76
CA VAL A 560 -25.94 -10.46 15.52
C VAL A 560 -24.67 -9.68 15.82
N VAL A 561 -24.66 -8.92 16.93
CA VAL A 561 -23.45 -8.22 17.40
C VAL A 561 -22.36 -9.23 17.77
N ALA A 562 -22.69 -10.29 18.50
CA ALA A 562 -21.73 -11.33 18.87
C ALA A 562 -21.12 -12.03 17.64
N ALA A 563 -21.93 -12.36 16.63
CA ALA A 563 -21.45 -12.93 15.38
C ALA A 563 -20.51 -11.96 14.66
N ARG A 564 -20.86 -10.66 14.59
CA ARG A 564 -20.02 -9.63 13.95
C ARG A 564 -18.70 -9.41 14.67
N GLU A 565 -18.67 -9.46 16.01
CA GLU A 565 -17.43 -9.35 16.78
C GLU A 565 -16.49 -10.52 16.50
N LEU A 566 -17.02 -11.75 16.42
CA LEU A 566 -16.23 -12.94 16.08
C LEU A 566 -15.72 -12.91 14.63
N GLU A 567 -16.55 -12.48 13.68
CA GLU A 567 -16.11 -12.28 12.30
C GLU A 567 -15.00 -11.24 12.21
N LEU A 568 -15.13 -10.13 12.93
CA LEU A 568 -14.11 -9.08 13.01
C LEU A 568 -12.79 -9.64 13.57
N GLU A 569 -12.85 -10.43 14.66
CA GLU A 569 -11.69 -11.10 15.25
C GLU A 569 -10.95 -11.97 14.23
N LEU A 570 -11.67 -12.82 13.49
CA LEU A 570 -11.11 -13.72 12.50
C LEU A 570 -10.50 -12.97 11.30
N LEU A 571 -11.19 -11.96 10.79
CA LEU A 571 -10.72 -11.16 9.67
C LEU A 571 -9.50 -10.30 10.05
N LEU A 572 -9.42 -9.79 11.28
CA LEU A 572 -8.21 -9.16 11.80
C LEU A 572 -7.03 -10.14 11.80
N GLY A 573 -7.25 -11.38 12.26
CA GLY A 573 -6.22 -12.43 12.17
C GLY A 573 -5.74 -12.72 10.74
N VAL A 574 -6.62 -12.63 9.74
CA VAL A 574 -6.23 -12.75 8.32
C VAL A 574 -5.39 -11.57 7.88
N THR A 575 -5.79 -10.33 8.22
CA THR A 575 -5.05 -9.14 7.81
C THR A 575 -3.63 -9.09 8.38
N GLU A 576 -3.43 -9.53 9.63
CA GLU A 576 -2.09 -9.66 10.23
C GLU A 576 -1.19 -10.65 9.47
N ARG A 577 -1.75 -11.80 9.07
CA ARG A 577 -1.02 -12.79 8.27
C ARG A 577 -0.71 -12.27 6.87
N LEU A 578 -1.66 -11.56 6.24
CA LEU A 578 -1.45 -10.91 4.95
C LEU A 578 -0.36 -9.84 5.04
N ARG A 579 -0.28 -9.06 6.12
CA ARG A 579 0.81 -8.09 6.34
C ARG A 579 2.18 -8.76 6.37
N CYS A 580 2.29 -9.95 6.97
CA CYS A 580 3.53 -10.73 6.96
C CYS A 580 3.91 -11.27 5.56
N LEU A 581 2.94 -11.39 4.65
CA LEU A 581 3.12 -11.84 3.27
C LEU A 581 3.24 -10.67 2.28
N GLU A 582 2.81 -9.46 2.63
CA GLU A 582 2.74 -8.27 1.77
C GLU A 582 4.01 -8.09 0.92
N PRO A 583 5.23 -8.04 1.49
CA PRO A 583 6.43 -7.82 0.68
C PRO A 583 6.62 -8.86 -0.42
N ARG A 584 6.30 -10.13 -0.10
CA ARG A 584 6.47 -11.27 -1.01
C ARG A 584 5.38 -11.28 -2.08
N LEU A 585 4.14 -10.95 -1.74
CA LEU A 585 3.05 -10.84 -2.70
C LEU A 585 3.27 -9.66 -3.67
N CYS A 586 3.71 -8.52 -3.15
CA CYS A 586 4.10 -7.37 -3.93
C CYS A 586 5.29 -7.68 -4.86
N ARG A 587 6.31 -8.40 -4.37
CA ARG A 587 7.42 -8.90 -5.19
C ARG A 587 6.94 -9.85 -6.28
N ALA A 588 6.01 -10.75 -5.96
CA ALA A 588 5.42 -11.69 -6.91
C ALA A 588 4.68 -10.95 -8.04
N ALA A 589 3.86 -9.95 -7.70
CA ALA A 589 3.16 -9.12 -8.67
C ALA A 589 4.15 -8.34 -9.57
N GLN A 590 5.23 -7.81 -9.00
CA GLN A 590 6.27 -7.12 -9.78
C GLN A 590 7.01 -8.07 -10.74
N VAL A 591 7.30 -9.29 -10.31
CA VAL A 591 7.91 -10.32 -11.17
C VAL A 591 6.99 -10.68 -12.32
N LEU A 592 5.69 -10.86 -12.06
CA LEU A 592 4.70 -11.09 -13.12
C LEU A 592 4.59 -9.90 -14.07
N ALA A 593 4.68 -8.66 -13.56
CA ALA A 593 4.73 -7.45 -14.39
C ALA A 593 6.00 -7.39 -15.26
N ASP A 594 7.16 -7.85 -14.78
CA ASP A 594 8.38 -7.96 -15.60
C ASP A 594 8.19 -8.99 -16.72
N ILE A 595 7.57 -10.13 -16.42
CA ILE A 595 7.26 -11.19 -17.39
C ILE A 595 6.28 -10.68 -18.45
N ASP A 596 5.24 -9.95 -18.03
CA ASP A 596 4.25 -9.33 -18.92
C ASP A 596 4.91 -8.40 -19.95
N VAL A 597 5.82 -7.54 -19.50
CA VAL A 597 6.55 -6.63 -20.39
C VAL A 597 7.44 -7.40 -21.37
N LEU A 598 8.13 -8.45 -20.92
CA LEU A 598 8.95 -9.29 -21.81
C LEU A 598 8.10 -10.06 -22.84
N ALA A 599 6.94 -10.56 -22.41
CA ALA A 599 5.95 -11.19 -23.27
C ALA A 599 5.43 -10.20 -24.33
N ALA A 600 5.07 -8.98 -23.93
CA ALA A 600 4.63 -7.92 -24.82
C ALA A 600 5.71 -7.51 -25.84
N LEU A 601 6.98 -7.40 -25.40
CA LEU A 601 8.11 -7.11 -26.30
C LEU A 601 8.37 -8.25 -27.29
N SER A 602 8.16 -9.51 -26.90
CA SER A 602 8.22 -10.66 -27.82
C SER A 602 7.10 -10.62 -28.86
N ALA A 603 5.88 -10.27 -28.43
CA ALA A 603 4.75 -10.09 -29.34
C ALA A 603 5.00 -8.93 -30.31
N ALA A 604 5.54 -7.81 -29.82
CA ALA A 604 5.93 -6.67 -30.64
C ALA A 604 7.02 -7.05 -31.66
N ALA A 605 8.02 -7.82 -31.24
CA ALA A 605 9.09 -8.26 -32.13
C ALA A 605 8.56 -9.11 -33.30
N VAL A 606 7.59 -9.98 -33.04
CA VAL A 606 6.91 -10.76 -34.09
C VAL A 606 6.03 -9.86 -34.96
N GLN A 607 5.17 -9.04 -34.34
CA GLN A 607 4.18 -8.22 -35.03
C GLN A 607 4.82 -7.17 -35.95
N PHE A 608 5.89 -6.53 -35.51
CA PHE A 608 6.59 -5.46 -36.26
C PHE A 608 7.85 -5.96 -36.99
N GLY A 609 8.17 -7.25 -36.86
CA GLY A 609 9.37 -7.86 -37.44
C GLY A 609 10.66 -7.21 -36.94
N TRP A 610 10.76 -6.93 -35.64
CA TRP A 610 11.98 -6.36 -35.05
C TRP A 610 13.05 -7.42 -34.85
N ALA A 611 14.32 -6.99 -34.94
CA ALA A 611 15.47 -7.88 -34.85
C ALA A 611 16.25 -7.64 -33.56
N ARG A 612 16.81 -8.73 -32.98
CA ARG A 612 17.68 -8.65 -31.81
C ARG A 612 18.94 -7.82 -32.12
N PRO A 613 19.22 -6.73 -31.39
CA PRO A 613 20.43 -5.94 -31.59
C PRO A 613 21.67 -6.68 -31.05
N LYS A 614 22.84 -6.36 -31.61
CA LYS A 614 24.14 -6.87 -31.16
C LYS A 614 24.95 -5.73 -30.54
N PHE A 615 25.56 -5.99 -29.39
CA PHE A 615 26.48 -5.03 -28.77
C PHE A 615 27.81 -5.03 -29.52
N SER A 616 28.24 -3.85 -29.95
CA SER A 616 29.55 -3.66 -30.59
C SER A 616 30.68 -3.85 -29.57
N SER A 617 31.76 -4.52 -30.00
CA SER A 617 33.05 -4.52 -29.27
C SER A 617 33.83 -3.22 -29.46
N GLU A 618 33.54 -2.47 -30.53
CA GLU A 618 34.13 -1.17 -30.81
C GLU A 618 33.32 -0.07 -30.12
N PRO A 619 33.99 0.88 -29.42
CA PRO A 619 33.30 1.96 -28.73
C PRO A 619 32.63 2.91 -29.72
N GLN A 620 31.45 3.42 -29.35
CA GLN A 620 30.71 4.46 -30.09
C GLN A 620 30.32 4.11 -31.53
N ARG A 621 30.25 2.82 -31.87
CA ARG A 621 29.78 2.37 -33.18
C ARG A 621 28.31 1.99 -33.16
N LEU A 622 27.52 2.58 -34.04
CA LEU A 622 26.12 2.23 -34.31
C LEU A 622 25.96 1.90 -35.79
N ARG A 623 25.63 0.65 -36.06
CA ARG A 623 25.32 0.18 -37.42
C ARG A 623 23.89 -0.34 -37.49
N VAL A 624 23.06 0.33 -38.29
CA VAL A 624 21.68 -0.05 -38.56
C VAL A 624 21.59 -0.42 -40.05
N VAL A 625 21.14 -1.64 -40.35
CA VAL A 625 20.95 -2.12 -41.73
C VAL A 625 19.45 -2.19 -42.00
N LYS A 626 18.99 -1.52 -43.06
CA LYS A 626 17.56 -1.44 -43.40
C LYS A 626 16.68 -1.01 -42.22
N GLY A 627 17.12 0.01 -41.48
CA GLY A 627 16.39 0.61 -40.36
C GLY A 627 15.07 1.23 -40.79
N ARG A 628 14.08 1.16 -39.89
CA ARG A 628 12.72 1.66 -40.08
C ARG A 628 12.34 2.51 -38.87
N HIS A 629 11.56 3.56 -39.08
CA HIS A 629 11.03 4.35 -37.98
C HIS A 629 9.71 3.71 -37.50
N PRO A 630 9.61 3.20 -36.25
CA PRO A 630 8.45 2.41 -35.81
C PRO A 630 7.11 3.11 -36.00
N LEU A 631 7.02 4.40 -35.63
CA LEU A 631 5.76 5.17 -35.73
C LEU A 631 5.37 5.49 -37.17
N VAL A 632 6.32 5.92 -37.99
CA VAL A 632 6.07 6.25 -39.40
C VAL A 632 5.73 4.99 -40.20
N GLU A 633 6.37 3.86 -39.91
CA GLU A 633 6.02 2.57 -40.51
C GLU A 633 4.57 2.17 -40.16
N ALA A 634 4.18 2.30 -38.89
CA ALA A 634 2.82 1.98 -38.44
C ALA A 634 1.75 2.84 -39.13
N THR A 635 2.03 4.11 -39.45
CA THR A 635 1.08 4.98 -40.16
C THR A 635 1.08 4.78 -41.68
N LEU A 636 2.23 4.43 -42.28
CA LEU A 636 2.36 4.23 -43.73
C LEU A 636 1.96 2.84 -44.22
N ALA A 637 1.85 1.85 -43.33
CA ALA A 637 1.50 0.47 -43.66
C ALA A 637 0.19 0.34 -44.45
N ALA A 638 -0.73 1.32 -44.33
CA ALA A 638 -2.02 1.31 -45.02
C ALA A 638 -1.96 1.74 -46.50
N HIS A 639 -0.94 2.50 -46.94
CA HIS A 639 -1.03 3.22 -48.22
C HIS A 639 0.19 3.14 -49.15
N HIS A 640 1.43 3.19 -48.64
CA HIS A 640 2.61 3.37 -49.51
C HIS A 640 3.84 2.53 -49.15
N GLY A 641 3.87 1.86 -48.00
CA GLY A 641 5.01 1.08 -47.54
C GLY A 641 6.21 1.95 -47.13
N PHE A 642 6.91 1.58 -46.06
CA PHE A 642 8.09 2.33 -45.58
C PHE A 642 9.35 1.89 -46.34
N VAL A 643 10.16 2.85 -46.83
CA VAL A 643 11.45 2.54 -47.47
C VAL A 643 12.57 2.51 -46.41
N PRO A 644 13.20 1.34 -46.14
CA PRO A 644 14.17 1.20 -45.07
C PRO A 644 15.54 1.83 -45.42
N ASN A 645 16.16 2.51 -44.45
CA ASN A 645 17.44 3.21 -44.62
C ASN A 645 18.53 2.60 -43.73
N SER A 646 19.77 2.53 -44.23
CA SER A 646 20.90 2.07 -43.42
C SER A 646 21.69 3.25 -42.85
N THR A 647 22.24 3.09 -41.65
CA THR A 647 22.99 4.11 -40.91
C THR A 647 24.27 3.48 -40.36
N ASP A 648 25.40 4.13 -40.55
CA ASP A 648 26.68 3.74 -39.94
C ASP A 648 27.29 4.99 -39.28
N LEU A 649 27.37 4.97 -37.96
CA LEU A 649 27.94 6.02 -37.13
C LEU A 649 29.08 5.40 -36.31
N GLY A 650 30.22 6.07 -36.28
CA GLY A 650 31.38 5.66 -35.50
C GLY A 650 32.65 6.37 -35.96
N PRO A 651 33.74 6.31 -35.17
CA PRO A 651 35.03 6.79 -35.61
C PRO A 651 35.43 6.08 -36.90
N ARG A 652 35.93 6.83 -37.89
CA ARG A 652 36.47 6.21 -39.11
C ARG A 652 37.63 5.30 -38.70
N PRO A 653 37.75 4.09 -39.25
CA PRO A 653 38.95 3.30 -39.05
C PRO A 653 40.15 4.12 -39.54
N GLU A 654 41.17 4.23 -38.68
CA GLU A 654 42.45 4.88 -39.01
C GLU A 654 43.16 4.20 -40.19
#